data_AF-A0A534IUQ6-F1
#
_entry.id   AF-A0A534IUQ6-F1
#
_cell.length_a   1.000
_cell.length_b   1.000
_cell.length_c   1.000
_cell.angle_alpha   90.00
_cell.angle_beta   90.00
_cell.angle_gamma   90.00
#
_symmetry.space_group_name_H-M   'P 1'
#
loop_
_entity.id
_entity.type
_entity.pdbx_description
1 polymer ?
#
loop_
_entity_poly.entity_id
_entity_poly.type
_entity_poly.pdbx_seq_one_letter_code
_entity_poly.pdbx_strand_id
1 'polypeptide(L)'
;MFGDTLSTGKLRPTFQAPSREGARTVRLGSLGPAFLIVILISVGLSAPTGSASGGGVPTSCSAGWVKISQFDNSFLWTDSGLFAVDSANWQGLVRLYENIDLDCYVVGISVRYTGPLSGGALTLTGSPLVSFTVQYPSAFTSYSSKGVNAYGDLTTWNPPAGGYVTYTVATNFNINARGADEFTIKGGGVTAAVTNVKAFFSLPLDFVGSTVIAQIHVGPNKCQCKTTSIAIPGTTRPPPDTTPPARVTDLHVMSVGTGDVLLSWTAPGDDGMSGRAAQYDFRYSTAGPLTDANFAQGTVFAAPAPGPAGSSESLDVTGLAASTHYWFALRTADEVPNWSLVSNSPDATTSSPAPPPDTTPPATVTDLHVVSIGSNDVLLGWTAPGDDGMSGRASEYDIRYSTAGPLTDANFSQGTHAPSSAPGPAGTSETLDIAALSSNTHYWFALRTADEVPNWSLVSNSPDATTSSPPPPAKTWAVYVHAHEDDWQLFMSPNSVVDYQAGHTLLFIIVTAGDAGGPTSYWQAREEAVIASVQVLTGTSTDTSKSTTICYTGTSPVCHKILERDYGTTVTFFMRLPDGNSDGGGFSSTGFQSIEKLRDAAIPSINAIDNSTTYNGWQDLYLTVGGIITTFAGSDPSTSVNAPDFDRGRQSFENMGCNGCADHLDHLAVADLVYNVTIGRSAAWSREWYIDYPICFADSRYPVNMDATQYQTKKNLFMAYNDRFKALTGVDTYAQQPTFWENCFKREYFRTV
;
A
#
# COMPACT_ATOMS: atom_id res chain seq x y z
N MET A 1 16.53 45.36 25.58
CA MET A 1 16.91 45.76 24.21
C MET A 1 15.80 45.33 23.29
N PHE A 2 15.42 46.24 22.40
CA PHE A 2 14.21 46.24 21.55
C PHE A 2 14.09 45.04 20.60
N GLY A 3 12.84 44.68 20.27
CA GLY A 3 12.51 43.89 19.08
C GLY A 3 11.16 43.18 19.10
N ASP A 4 10.06 43.93 19.05
CA ASP A 4 8.70 43.47 18.66
C ASP A 4 8.73 42.68 17.32
N THR A 5 7.92 41.63 17.11
CA THR A 5 6.52 41.76 16.66
C THR A 5 5.61 40.54 16.98
N LEU A 6 4.56 40.85 17.76
CA LEU A 6 3.14 40.48 17.66
C LEU A 6 2.66 39.97 16.26
N SER A 7 1.66 39.09 16.04
CA SER A 7 0.46 38.74 16.84
C SER A 7 -0.39 37.66 16.12
N THR A 8 -1.02 36.77 16.91
CA THR A 8 -2.38 36.15 16.80
C THR A 8 -2.76 35.28 15.59
N GLY A 9 -3.58 34.23 15.70
CA GLY A 9 -4.51 33.86 16.77
C GLY A 9 -5.26 32.54 16.48
N LYS A 10 -6.13 32.19 17.44
CA LYS A 10 -6.67 30.87 17.80
C LYS A 10 -7.72 30.24 16.86
N LEU A 11 -7.81 28.92 17.07
CA LEU A 11 -8.77 27.86 16.72
C LEU A 11 -10.30 28.15 16.87
N ARG A 12 -11.07 27.66 15.87
CA ARG A 12 -12.37 26.88 15.88
C ARG A 12 -13.62 27.45 16.58
N PRO A 13 -14.86 26.89 16.43
CA PRO A 13 -15.48 25.95 15.46
C PRO A 13 -16.87 26.43 14.95
N THR A 14 -17.57 25.68 14.07
CA THR A 14 -19.00 25.28 14.23
C THR A 14 -19.57 24.49 13.03
N PHE A 15 -20.44 23.53 13.36
CA PHE A 15 -21.23 22.66 12.49
C PHE A 15 -22.71 23.05 12.64
N GLN A 16 -23.48 23.14 11.55
CA GLN A 16 -24.94 22.87 11.55
C GLN A 16 -25.47 22.68 10.11
N ALA A 17 -26.22 21.59 9.90
CA ALA A 17 -26.97 21.20 8.69
C ALA A 17 -28.43 21.74 8.77
N PRO A 18 -29.44 21.35 7.93
CA PRO A 18 -29.48 20.66 6.62
C PRO A 18 -30.41 21.34 5.56
N SER A 19 -30.39 20.90 4.30
CA SER A 19 -31.61 20.91 3.44
C SER A 19 -31.52 19.87 2.31
N ARG A 20 -32.66 19.21 2.05
CA ARG A 20 -32.90 18.14 1.07
C ARG A 20 -33.35 18.73 -0.28
N GLU A 21 -32.92 18.07 -1.36
CA GLU A 21 -33.58 17.76 -2.65
C GLU A 21 -32.43 17.51 -3.65
N GLY A 22 -32.29 16.43 -4.40
CA GLY A 22 -33.26 15.52 -4.99
C GLY A 22 -33.04 15.52 -6.51
N ALA A 23 -31.97 14.89 -7.03
CA ALA A 23 -31.88 14.57 -8.47
C ALA A 23 -30.84 13.48 -8.76
N ARG A 24 -31.34 12.38 -9.36
CA ARG A 24 -30.57 11.33 -10.05
C ARG A 24 -29.71 11.94 -11.17
N THR A 25 -28.50 11.42 -11.36
CA THR A 25 -27.83 11.48 -12.66
C THR A 25 -27.18 10.14 -13.00
N VAL A 26 -27.38 9.78 -14.26
CA VAL A 26 -27.14 8.50 -14.92
C VAL A 26 -25.71 8.45 -15.46
N ARG A 27 -25.13 7.24 -15.51
CA ARG A 27 -23.84 6.91 -16.12
C ARG A 27 -23.73 7.47 -17.56
N LEU A 28 -22.66 8.21 -17.86
CA LEU A 28 -22.24 8.49 -19.23
C LEU A 28 -21.32 7.38 -19.74
N GLY A 29 -21.77 6.67 -20.78
CA GLY A 29 -20.92 5.86 -21.65
C GLY A 29 -20.37 6.73 -22.80
N SER A 30 -19.09 6.57 -23.10
CA SER A 30 -18.38 7.26 -24.19
C SER A 30 -18.75 6.67 -25.55
N LEU A 31 -19.17 7.55 -26.48
CA LEU A 31 -19.40 7.29 -27.90
C LEU A 31 -18.06 7.31 -28.67
N GLY A 32 -17.86 6.33 -29.56
CA GLY A 32 -16.76 6.29 -30.53
C GLY A 32 -17.04 7.09 -31.81
N PRO A 33 -16.03 7.33 -32.67
CA PRO A 33 -16.21 8.07 -33.91
C PRO A 33 -16.58 7.14 -35.08
N ALA A 34 -17.59 7.55 -35.85
CA ALA A 34 -18.01 6.92 -37.09
C ALA A 34 -17.24 7.52 -38.29
N PHE A 35 -16.67 6.64 -39.12
CA PHE A 35 -16.17 6.95 -40.46
C PHE A 35 -17.31 6.84 -41.48
N LEU A 36 -17.34 7.79 -42.42
CA LEU A 36 -18.27 7.86 -43.53
C LEU A 36 -17.93 6.76 -44.57
N ILE A 37 -18.87 5.83 -44.81
CA ILE A 37 -18.81 4.84 -45.89
C ILE A 37 -19.77 5.27 -47.00
N VAL A 38 -19.25 5.45 -48.21
CA VAL A 38 -20.04 5.47 -49.45
C VAL A 38 -20.07 4.05 -50.01
N ILE A 39 -21.29 3.51 -50.13
CA ILE A 39 -21.60 2.18 -50.63
C ILE A 39 -21.60 2.17 -52.16
N LEU A 40 -20.88 1.22 -52.77
CA LEU A 40 -21.13 0.74 -54.13
C LEU A 40 -21.11 -0.80 -54.14
N ILE A 41 -22.31 -1.33 -53.90
CA ILE A 41 -22.93 -2.57 -54.41
C ILE A 41 -21.98 -3.68 -54.89
N SER A 42 -21.90 -4.74 -54.08
CA SER A 42 -21.48 -6.09 -54.46
C SER A 42 -22.71 -6.96 -54.77
N VAL A 43 -22.83 -7.45 -56.00
CA VAL A 43 -23.59 -8.67 -56.33
C VAL A 43 -22.58 -9.71 -56.78
N GLY A 44 -22.54 -10.82 -56.05
CA GLY A 44 -21.58 -11.90 -56.26
C GLY A 44 -21.83 -12.68 -57.55
N LEU A 45 -20.73 -13.08 -58.17
CA LEU A 45 -20.64 -14.27 -59.01
C LEU A 45 -19.41 -15.05 -58.56
N SER A 46 -19.69 -16.24 -58.04
CA SER A 46 -18.75 -17.24 -57.57
C SER A 46 -17.82 -17.70 -58.71
N ALA A 47 -16.52 -17.72 -58.45
CA ALA A 47 -15.55 -18.48 -59.24
C ALA A 47 -14.65 -19.28 -58.29
N PRO A 48 -14.27 -20.52 -58.65
CA PRO A 48 -13.67 -21.47 -57.74
C PRO A 48 -12.23 -21.11 -57.41
N THR A 49 -11.83 -21.47 -56.20
CA THR A 49 -10.47 -21.45 -55.69
C THR A 49 -9.59 -22.42 -56.49
N GLY A 50 -8.92 -21.89 -57.51
CA GLY A 50 -7.71 -22.47 -58.09
C GLY A 50 -6.50 -21.91 -57.35
N SER A 51 -5.78 -22.78 -56.65
CA SER A 51 -4.47 -22.54 -56.06
C SER A 51 -3.56 -21.76 -57.01
N ALA A 52 -3.10 -20.59 -56.59
CA ALA A 52 -1.90 -19.99 -57.16
C ALA A 52 -0.70 -20.84 -56.73
N SER A 53 -0.41 -21.88 -57.52
CA SER A 53 0.95 -22.40 -57.60
C SER A 53 1.84 -21.22 -57.99
N GLY A 54 2.82 -20.90 -57.15
CA GLY A 54 3.89 -19.98 -57.51
C GLY A 54 4.42 -20.36 -58.88
N GLY A 55 4.41 -19.41 -59.81
CA GLY A 55 5.14 -19.54 -61.05
C GLY A 55 6.60 -19.66 -60.67
N GLY A 56 7.09 -20.90 -60.57
CA GLY A 56 8.49 -21.17 -60.36
C GLY A 56 9.29 -20.44 -61.42
N VAL A 57 10.30 -19.68 -60.98
CA VAL A 57 11.44 -19.35 -61.81
C VAL A 57 11.88 -20.66 -62.48
N PRO A 58 12.07 -20.72 -63.80
CA PRO A 58 12.52 -21.94 -64.46
C PRO A 58 13.80 -22.40 -63.76
N THR A 59 13.77 -23.59 -63.17
CA THR A 59 14.80 -24.15 -62.27
C THR A 59 16.10 -24.55 -62.97
N SER A 60 16.37 -23.98 -64.15
CA SER A 60 17.68 -24.01 -64.80
C SER A 60 17.75 -22.94 -65.89
N CYS A 61 18.50 -21.86 -65.64
CA CYS A 61 18.94 -20.94 -66.68
C CYS A 61 20.23 -21.48 -67.30
N SER A 62 20.33 -21.49 -68.62
CA SER A 62 21.59 -21.81 -69.29
C SER A 62 22.35 -20.52 -69.52
N ALA A 63 23.52 -20.38 -68.88
CA ALA A 63 24.36 -19.21 -69.05
C ALA A 63 24.74 -19.03 -70.54
N GLY A 64 24.73 -17.79 -71.00
CA GLY A 64 25.05 -17.41 -72.37
C GLY A 64 23.97 -16.59 -73.06
N TRP A 65 24.19 -16.33 -74.35
CA TRP A 65 23.30 -15.50 -75.17
C TRP A 65 22.04 -16.26 -75.58
N VAL A 66 20.89 -15.81 -75.08
CA VAL A 66 19.56 -16.36 -75.40
C VAL A 66 18.78 -15.37 -76.26
N LYS A 67 18.06 -15.87 -77.27
CA LYS A 67 17.16 -15.05 -78.10
C LYS A 67 15.86 -14.82 -77.34
N ILE A 68 15.53 -13.56 -77.05
CA ILE A 68 14.35 -13.18 -76.27
C ILE A 68 13.15 -12.91 -77.18
N SER A 69 13.34 -12.12 -78.23
CA SER A 69 12.26 -11.74 -79.14
C SER A 69 12.77 -11.59 -80.57
N GLN A 70 11.85 -11.69 -81.52
CA GLN A 70 12.12 -11.57 -82.95
C GLN A 70 10.94 -10.90 -83.63
N PHE A 71 11.24 -9.95 -84.52
CA PHE A 71 10.25 -9.20 -85.28
C PHE A 71 10.63 -9.15 -86.75
N ASP A 72 9.63 -9.24 -87.63
CA ASP A 72 9.82 -8.91 -89.03
C ASP A 72 9.97 -7.39 -89.20
N ASN A 73 11.13 -7.00 -89.72
CA ASN A 73 11.47 -5.61 -89.96
C ASN A 73 11.65 -5.30 -91.46
N SER A 74 11.19 -6.20 -92.33
CA SER A 74 11.18 -6.03 -93.78
C SER A 74 10.40 -4.77 -94.21
N PHE A 75 10.87 -4.10 -95.26
CA PHE A 75 10.21 -2.94 -95.85
C PHE A 75 10.53 -2.82 -97.35
N LEU A 76 9.64 -2.16 -98.09
CA LEU A 76 9.89 -1.69 -99.45
C LEU A 76 9.65 -0.18 -99.50
N TRP A 77 10.65 0.55 -100.00
CA TRP A 77 10.57 1.98 -100.25
C TRP A 77 10.94 2.29 -101.71
N THR A 78 10.20 3.21 -102.31
CA THR A 78 10.43 3.74 -103.66
C THR A 78 10.29 5.25 -103.63
N ASP A 79 11.17 5.98 -104.31
CA ASP A 79 11.06 7.44 -104.40
C ASP A 79 9.78 7.84 -105.17
N SER A 80 9.14 8.95 -104.80
CA SER A 80 7.80 9.33 -105.29
C SER A 80 7.85 10.50 -106.29
N GLY A 81 8.68 10.40 -107.32
CA GLY A 81 8.85 11.42 -108.37
C GLY A 81 8.58 10.90 -109.80
N LEU A 82 8.29 11.81 -110.73
CA LEU A 82 8.03 11.51 -112.16
C LEU A 82 9.19 10.81 -112.89
N PHE A 83 10.40 10.80 -112.31
CA PHE A 83 11.59 10.07 -112.77
C PHE A 83 12.20 9.20 -111.66
N ALA A 84 11.39 8.63 -110.77
CA ALA A 84 11.86 7.84 -109.63
C ALA A 84 12.74 6.65 -110.07
N VAL A 85 14.04 6.75 -109.77
CA VAL A 85 15.06 5.72 -110.05
C VAL A 85 15.58 5.03 -108.79
N ASP A 86 15.23 5.55 -107.61
CA ASP A 86 15.72 5.03 -106.33
C ASP A 86 14.68 4.13 -105.65
N SER A 87 15.12 2.94 -105.23
CA SER A 87 14.33 2.06 -104.37
C SER A 87 15.22 1.30 -103.39
N ALA A 88 14.65 0.96 -102.22
CA ALA A 88 15.28 0.14 -101.21
C ALA A 88 14.29 -0.91 -100.72
N ASN A 89 14.64 -2.17 -100.89
CA ASN A 89 13.86 -3.32 -100.45
C ASN A 89 14.69 -4.13 -99.45
N TRP A 90 14.32 -4.05 -98.18
CA TRP A 90 14.92 -4.82 -97.11
C TRP A 90 14.03 -6.01 -96.77
N GLN A 91 14.61 -7.21 -96.78
CA GLN A 91 14.00 -8.42 -96.28
C GLN A 91 14.83 -8.95 -95.11
N GLY A 92 14.30 -8.85 -93.91
CA GLY A 92 15.05 -9.19 -92.71
C GLY A 92 14.23 -9.23 -91.43
N LEU A 93 14.94 -9.49 -90.35
CA LEU A 93 14.43 -9.60 -88.99
C LEU A 93 15.27 -8.74 -88.05
N VAL A 94 14.65 -8.23 -87.00
CA VAL A 94 15.37 -7.75 -85.82
C VAL A 94 15.12 -8.69 -84.64
N ARG A 95 16.18 -8.99 -83.89
CA ARG A 95 16.15 -9.91 -82.75
C ARG A 95 16.75 -9.26 -81.51
N LEU A 96 16.13 -9.46 -80.37
CA LEU A 96 16.73 -9.17 -79.06
C LEU A 96 17.41 -10.43 -78.53
N TYR A 97 18.63 -10.27 -78.05
CA TYR A 97 19.34 -11.27 -77.26
C TYR A 97 19.72 -10.68 -75.91
N GLU A 98 19.59 -11.49 -74.87
CA GLU A 98 20.13 -11.21 -73.53
C GLU A 98 21.20 -12.26 -73.23
N ASN A 99 22.33 -11.83 -72.68
CA ASN A 99 23.35 -12.72 -72.12
C ASN A 99 23.00 -12.94 -70.66
N ILE A 100 22.70 -14.18 -70.30
CA ILE A 100 22.25 -14.53 -68.96
C ILE A 100 23.42 -15.22 -68.24
N ASP A 101 23.66 -14.89 -66.98
CA ASP A 101 24.64 -15.61 -66.15
C ASP A 101 24.05 -16.89 -65.54
N LEU A 102 24.82 -17.57 -64.67
CA LEU A 102 24.36 -18.79 -63.99
C LEU A 102 23.25 -18.52 -62.96
N ASP A 103 23.11 -17.27 -62.51
CA ASP A 103 22.13 -16.82 -61.52
C ASP A 103 20.87 -16.24 -62.17
N CYS A 104 20.70 -16.41 -63.49
CA CYS A 104 19.60 -15.90 -64.29
C CYS A 104 19.55 -14.36 -64.46
N TYR A 105 20.63 -13.63 -64.16
CA TYR A 105 20.70 -12.19 -64.36
C TYR A 105 21.23 -11.82 -65.75
N VAL A 106 20.70 -10.73 -66.32
CA VAL A 106 21.16 -10.18 -67.59
C VAL A 106 22.49 -9.47 -67.38
N VAL A 107 23.53 -10.01 -68.01
CA VAL A 107 24.90 -9.47 -68.03
C VAL A 107 25.30 -8.91 -69.39
N GLY A 108 24.40 -8.95 -70.38
CA GLY A 108 24.58 -8.26 -71.67
C GLY A 108 23.29 -8.18 -72.48
N ILE A 109 23.15 -7.15 -73.31
CA ILE A 109 21.97 -6.96 -74.19
C ILE A 109 22.46 -6.73 -75.62
N SER A 110 21.86 -7.40 -76.60
CA SER A 110 22.21 -7.25 -78.01
C SER A 110 20.98 -7.19 -78.91
N VAL A 111 20.84 -6.10 -79.66
CA VAL A 111 19.83 -5.93 -80.72
C VAL A 111 20.46 -6.22 -82.06
N ARG A 112 19.93 -7.21 -82.80
CA ARG A 112 20.57 -7.77 -84.00
C ARG A 112 19.67 -7.66 -85.23
N TYR A 113 20.08 -6.83 -86.18
CA TYR A 113 19.53 -6.83 -87.54
C TYR A 113 20.12 -7.99 -88.34
N THR A 114 19.25 -8.86 -88.84
CA THR A 114 19.59 -10.14 -89.47
C THR A 114 18.54 -10.52 -90.52
N GLY A 115 18.57 -11.75 -91.04
CA GLY A 115 17.52 -12.34 -91.86
C GLY A 115 17.11 -13.72 -91.38
N PRO A 116 16.17 -14.40 -92.08
CA PRO A 116 15.58 -15.66 -91.63
C PRO A 116 16.62 -16.79 -91.48
N LEU A 117 17.58 -16.96 -92.41
CA LEU A 117 18.77 -17.81 -92.27
C LEU A 117 19.91 -17.27 -93.15
N SER A 118 21.10 -16.96 -92.61
CA SER A 118 22.12 -16.21 -93.37
C SER A 118 22.57 -14.94 -92.67
N GLY A 119 21.68 -13.96 -92.84
CA GLY A 119 21.72 -12.50 -92.69
C GLY A 119 20.56 -11.95 -93.54
N GLY A 120 20.27 -10.66 -93.51
CA GLY A 120 19.17 -10.06 -94.29
C GLY A 120 19.54 -9.85 -95.76
N ALA A 121 18.55 -9.55 -96.59
CA ALA A 121 18.76 -9.19 -97.99
C ALA A 121 18.32 -7.74 -98.22
N LEU A 122 19.20 -6.92 -98.79
CA LEU A 122 18.93 -5.54 -99.16
C LEU A 122 19.12 -5.37 -100.67
N THR A 123 18.04 -5.09 -101.39
CA THR A 123 18.11 -4.72 -102.80
C THR A 123 17.95 -3.20 -102.92
N LEU A 124 18.92 -2.56 -103.57
CA LEU A 124 18.93 -1.11 -103.82
C LEU A 124 18.90 -0.89 -105.32
N THR A 125 18.04 -0.03 -105.82
CA THR A 125 18.15 0.53 -107.18
C THR A 125 18.47 2.01 -107.06
N GLY A 126 19.37 2.51 -107.92
CA GLY A 126 19.83 3.89 -107.85
C GLY A 126 20.82 4.15 -106.71
N SER A 127 20.73 5.28 -106.02
CA SER A 127 21.70 5.70 -104.98
C SER A 127 21.16 5.97 -103.56
N PRO A 128 20.13 5.27 -103.05
CA PRO A 128 19.64 5.50 -101.69
C PRO A 128 20.65 5.04 -100.62
N LEU A 129 20.72 5.77 -99.51
CA LEU A 129 21.48 5.43 -98.30
C LEU A 129 20.54 4.75 -97.29
N VAL A 130 20.85 3.56 -96.81
CA VAL A 130 20.08 2.85 -95.77
C VAL A 130 20.89 2.82 -94.49
N SER A 131 20.29 3.23 -93.37
CA SER A 131 20.91 3.35 -92.06
C SER A 131 20.22 2.47 -91.03
N PHE A 132 21.00 1.76 -90.22
CA PHE A 132 20.57 0.90 -89.13
C PHE A 132 21.09 1.46 -87.80
N THR A 133 20.18 1.70 -86.84
CA THR A 133 20.52 2.24 -85.50
C THR A 133 19.51 1.77 -84.45
N VAL A 134 19.91 1.76 -83.18
CA VAL A 134 18.98 1.60 -82.05
C VAL A 134 18.76 2.96 -81.37
N GLN A 135 17.51 3.29 -81.10
CA GLN A 135 17.08 4.60 -80.61
C GLN A 135 16.32 4.48 -79.29
N TYR A 136 16.53 5.43 -78.39
CA TYR A 136 15.77 5.60 -77.15
C TYR A 136 15.74 7.08 -76.73
N PRO A 137 14.60 7.62 -76.24
CA PRO A 137 13.31 6.94 -76.07
C PRO A 137 12.46 6.90 -77.35
N SER A 138 12.85 7.62 -78.41
CA SER A 138 12.07 7.74 -79.65
C SER A 138 12.94 7.66 -80.91
N ALA A 139 12.36 7.14 -82.00
CA ALA A 139 12.99 7.10 -83.32
C ALA A 139 13.22 8.51 -83.90
N PHE A 140 14.26 8.68 -84.73
CA PHE A 140 14.55 9.95 -85.38
C PHE A 140 13.79 10.09 -86.71
N THR A 141 13.24 11.26 -87.00
CA THR A 141 12.54 11.55 -88.27
C THR A 141 13.46 12.14 -89.34
N SER A 142 14.49 12.87 -88.92
CA SER A 142 15.48 13.49 -89.80
C SER A 142 16.83 12.80 -89.67
N TYR A 143 17.48 12.47 -90.77
CA TYR A 143 18.80 11.83 -90.76
C TYR A 143 19.88 12.69 -90.07
N SER A 144 19.70 14.02 -90.04
CA SER A 144 20.58 14.92 -89.29
C SER A 144 20.49 14.73 -87.77
N SER A 145 19.39 14.21 -87.25
CA SER A 145 19.18 13.97 -85.81
C SER A 145 19.43 12.53 -85.38
N LYS A 146 20.00 11.69 -86.26
CA LYS A 146 20.26 10.27 -85.98
C LYS A 146 21.00 9.99 -84.67
N GLY A 147 21.91 10.90 -84.28
CA GLY A 147 22.71 10.77 -83.06
C GLY A 147 21.99 11.22 -81.78
N VAL A 148 20.84 11.92 -81.87
CA VAL A 148 20.20 12.52 -80.68
C VAL A 148 19.72 11.45 -79.70
N ASN A 149 19.09 10.40 -80.22
CA ASN A 149 18.52 9.30 -79.43
C ASN A 149 19.25 7.97 -79.67
N ALA A 150 20.33 7.95 -80.44
CA ALA A 150 21.06 6.73 -80.71
C ALA A 150 21.72 6.18 -79.43
N TYR A 151 21.70 4.85 -79.32
CA TYR A 151 22.41 4.07 -78.31
C TYR A 151 22.99 2.80 -78.91
N GLY A 152 24.04 2.32 -78.28
CA GLY A 152 24.59 1.00 -78.51
C GLY A 152 25.79 0.95 -79.44
N ASP A 153 26.66 -0.02 -79.15
CA ASP A 153 27.93 -0.21 -79.81
C ASP A 153 27.77 -1.27 -80.92
N LEU A 154 28.23 -0.98 -82.12
CA LEU A 154 28.18 -1.89 -83.25
C LEU A 154 29.27 -2.96 -83.10
N THR A 155 28.87 -4.16 -82.72
CA THR A 155 29.77 -5.27 -82.36
C THR A 155 29.99 -6.26 -83.50
N THR A 156 29.09 -6.34 -84.48
CA THR A 156 29.24 -7.23 -85.64
C THR A 156 28.46 -6.67 -86.82
N TRP A 157 29.07 -6.66 -88.00
CA TRP A 157 28.41 -6.20 -89.23
C TRP A 157 28.86 -6.99 -90.46
N ASN A 158 27.99 -7.03 -91.47
CA ASN A 158 28.29 -7.58 -92.79
C ASN A 158 27.39 -6.89 -93.83
N PRO A 159 27.87 -6.54 -95.04
CA PRO A 159 29.25 -6.66 -95.54
C PRO A 159 30.27 -5.82 -94.75
N PRO A 160 31.59 -6.11 -94.85
CA PRO A 160 32.63 -5.23 -94.33
C PRO A 160 32.53 -3.81 -94.89
N ALA A 161 33.02 -2.82 -94.14
CA ALA A 161 33.06 -1.44 -94.61
C ALA A 161 34.00 -1.33 -95.83
N GLY A 162 33.56 -0.65 -96.88
CA GLY A 162 34.30 -0.55 -98.13
C GLY A 162 33.44 -0.25 -99.35
N GLY A 163 34.11 -0.10 -100.49
CA GLY A 163 33.48 0.07 -101.80
C GLY A 163 33.27 -1.26 -102.51
N TYR A 164 32.08 -1.43 -103.09
CA TYR A 164 31.71 -2.56 -103.95
C TYR A 164 31.30 -2.03 -105.32
N VAL A 165 31.27 -2.91 -106.33
CA VAL A 165 30.99 -2.53 -107.73
C VAL A 165 29.69 -1.72 -107.87
N THR A 166 28.66 -2.04 -107.09
CA THR A 166 27.33 -1.43 -107.21
C THR A 166 26.81 -0.76 -105.94
N TYR A 167 27.58 -0.74 -104.84
CA TYR A 167 27.18 -0.14 -103.56
C TYR A 167 28.40 0.19 -102.68
N THR A 168 28.20 0.94 -101.60
CA THR A 168 29.21 1.24 -100.58
C THR A 168 28.68 0.94 -99.19
N VAL A 169 29.55 0.52 -98.28
CA VAL A 169 29.21 0.19 -96.89
C VAL A 169 30.07 1.02 -95.95
N ALA A 170 29.47 1.60 -94.92
CA ALA A 170 30.19 2.35 -93.90
C ALA A 170 29.67 2.06 -92.49
N THR A 171 30.60 2.03 -91.54
CA THR A 171 30.36 1.99 -90.09
C THR A 171 30.76 3.34 -89.52
N ASN A 172 29.82 4.05 -88.92
CA ASN A 172 30.08 5.33 -88.27
C ASN A 172 30.07 5.09 -86.76
N PHE A 173 31.26 5.13 -86.14
CA PHE A 173 31.39 4.93 -84.70
C PHE A 173 31.24 6.24 -83.93
N ASN A 174 30.72 6.19 -82.71
CA ASN A 174 30.55 7.33 -81.80
C ASN A 174 29.81 8.52 -82.44
N ILE A 175 28.66 8.27 -83.08
CA ILE A 175 27.83 9.29 -83.71
C ILE A 175 27.20 10.28 -82.70
N ASN A 176 27.38 10.05 -81.40
CA ASN A 176 27.03 10.97 -80.32
C ASN A 176 27.97 10.83 -79.11
N ALA A 177 27.80 11.72 -78.12
CA ALA A 177 28.60 11.72 -76.88
C ALA A 177 28.39 10.49 -75.98
N ARG A 178 27.40 9.64 -76.27
CA ARG A 178 27.13 8.39 -75.55
C ARG A 178 27.81 7.18 -76.21
N GLY A 179 28.60 7.42 -77.26
CA GLY A 179 29.33 6.37 -77.97
C GLY A 179 28.49 5.52 -78.93
N ALA A 180 27.25 5.94 -79.24
CA ALA A 180 26.39 5.15 -80.11
C ALA A 180 26.94 5.04 -81.54
N ASP A 181 26.67 3.92 -82.21
CA ASP A 181 27.19 3.63 -83.54
C ASP A 181 26.09 3.51 -84.61
N GLU A 182 26.46 3.61 -85.88
CA GLU A 182 25.57 3.46 -87.04
C GLU A 182 26.19 2.56 -88.11
N PHE A 183 25.38 1.69 -88.70
CA PHE A 183 25.74 0.90 -89.88
C PHE A 183 24.96 1.38 -91.10
N THR A 184 25.65 1.59 -92.23
CA THR A 184 25.03 2.12 -93.46
C THR A 184 25.43 1.38 -94.72
N ILE A 185 24.50 1.28 -95.68
CA ILE A 185 24.71 0.76 -97.04
C ILE A 185 24.12 1.74 -98.04
N LYS A 186 24.88 2.16 -99.05
CA LYS A 186 24.44 3.12 -100.08
C LYS A 186 24.58 2.55 -101.48
N GLY A 187 23.54 2.67 -102.31
CA GLY A 187 23.55 2.26 -103.72
C GLY A 187 24.50 3.10 -104.57
N GLY A 188 25.05 2.49 -105.62
CA GLY A 188 26.02 3.09 -106.54
C GLY A 188 25.44 3.64 -107.85
N GLY A 189 24.11 3.76 -107.97
CA GLY A 189 23.41 4.28 -109.16
C GLY A 189 22.78 3.23 -110.07
N VAL A 190 23.04 1.94 -109.81
CA VAL A 190 22.46 0.79 -110.52
C VAL A 190 21.88 -0.21 -109.52
N THR A 191 21.14 -1.23 -109.97
CA THR A 191 20.60 -2.25 -109.08
C THR A 191 21.71 -3.07 -108.40
N ALA A 192 21.69 -3.09 -107.07
CA ALA A 192 22.58 -3.85 -106.20
C ALA A 192 21.76 -4.80 -105.33
N ALA A 193 22.16 -6.07 -105.27
CA ALA A 193 21.61 -7.05 -104.34
C ALA A 193 22.67 -7.38 -103.28
N VAL A 194 22.44 -6.94 -102.06
CA VAL A 194 23.33 -7.20 -100.92
C VAL A 194 22.71 -8.30 -100.07
N THR A 195 23.33 -9.47 -100.08
CA THR A 195 22.87 -10.61 -99.28
C THR A 195 23.66 -10.69 -97.97
N ASN A 196 23.11 -11.44 -97.00
CA ASN A 196 23.76 -11.72 -95.73
C ASN A 196 24.04 -10.48 -94.86
N VAL A 197 23.23 -9.43 -94.97
CA VAL A 197 23.43 -8.18 -94.24
C VAL A 197 23.20 -8.39 -92.74
N LYS A 198 24.11 -7.88 -91.90
CA LYS A 198 24.04 -7.96 -90.43
C LYS A 198 24.48 -6.64 -89.80
N ALA A 199 23.83 -6.26 -88.70
CA ALA A 199 24.29 -5.19 -87.80
C ALA A 199 23.85 -5.50 -86.36
N PHE A 200 24.80 -5.76 -85.46
CA PHE A 200 24.53 -6.13 -84.07
C PHE A 200 24.96 -4.99 -83.15
N PHE A 201 24.03 -4.48 -82.38
CA PHE A 201 24.26 -3.40 -81.42
C PHE A 201 24.22 -3.97 -80.00
N SER A 202 25.27 -3.74 -79.21
CA SER A 202 25.30 -4.05 -77.78
C SER A 202 24.78 -2.85 -77.01
N LEU A 203 23.91 -3.05 -76.02
CA LEU A 203 23.30 -1.97 -75.23
C LEU A 203 23.76 -2.01 -73.76
N PRO A 204 23.83 -0.84 -73.08
CA PRO A 204 24.02 -0.77 -71.62
C PRO A 204 22.95 -1.54 -70.84
N LEU A 205 23.32 -2.14 -69.70
CA LEU A 205 22.41 -2.93 -68.86
C LEU A 205 21.27 -2.11 -68.25
N ASP A 206 21.43 -0.80 -68.12
CA ASP A 206 20.39 0.11 -67.62
C ASP A 206 19.13 0.13 -68.51
N PHE A 207 19.19 -0.45 -69.70
CA PHE A 207 18.03 -0.64 -70.57
C PHE A 207 17.17 -1.87 -70.23
N VAL A 208 17.58 -2.74 -69.30
CA VAL A 208 16.70 -3.79 -68.76
C VAL A 208 15.45 -3.14 -68.14
N GLY A 209 14.27 -3.65 -68.47
CA GLY A 209 12.98 -3.07 -68.10
C GLY A 209 12.52 -1.91 -69.00
N SER A 210 13.36 -1.43 -69.92
CA SER A 210 13.02 -0.38 -70.88
C SER A 210 12.57 -0.93 -72.24
N THR A 211 11.98 -0.06 -73.07
CA THR A 211 11.66 -0.35 -74.48
C THR A 211 12.53 0.52 -75.39
N VAL A 212 13.34 -0.12 -76.23
CA VAL A 212 14.18 0.55 -77.24
C VAL A 212 13.59 0.41 -78.63
N ILE A 213 14.02 1.23 -79.59
CA ILE A 213 13.50 1.24 -80.95
C ILE A 213 14.62 0.90 -81.93
N ALA A 214 14.53 -0.28 -82.53
CA ALA A 214 15.33 -0.65 -83.68
C ALA A 214 14.79 0.10 -84.92
N GLN A 215 15.60 0.99 -85.50
CA GLN A 215 15.22 1.80 -86.64
C GLN A 215 16.04 1.49 -87.90
N ILE A 216 15.34 1.35 -89.04
CA ILE A 216 15.92 1.44 -90.39
C ILE A 216 15.40 2.71 -91.06
N HIS A 217 16.32 3.55 -91.53
CA HIS A 217 16.01 4.82 -92.18
C HIS A 217 16.63 4.88 -93.58
N VAL A 218 15.91 5.45 -94.55
CA VAL A 218 16.40 5.64 -95.92
C VAL A 218 16.61 7.12 -96.23
N GLY A 219 17.79 7.44 -96.77
CA GLY A 219 18.22 8.74 -97.26
C GLY A 219 18.34 9.82 -96.17
N PRO A 220 18.82 11.03 -96.54
CA PRO A 220 18.60 12.21 -95.75
C PRO A 220 17.10 12.58 -95.81
N ASN A 221 16.31 12.08 -94.87
CA ASN A 221 14.89 12.43 -94.67
C ASN A 221 13.91 11.85 -95.70
N LYS A 222 14.21 10.69 -96.30
CA LYS A 222 13.29 10.11 -97.29
C LYS A 222 12.22 9.24 -96.62
N CYS A 223 12.57 8.43 -95.62
CA CYS A 223 11.62 7.50 -95.02
C CYS A 223 12.13 6.89 -93.70
N GLN A 224 11.31 6.92 -92.65
CA GLN A 224 11.45 6.07 -91.45
C GLN A 224 10.91 4.66 -91.73
N CYS A 225 11.50 3.96 -92.69
CA CYS A 225 10.82 2.85 -93.36
C CYS A 225 10.48 1.66 -92.46
N LYS A 226 11.25 1.46 -91.38
CA LYS A 226 10.84 0.57 -90.32
C LYS A 226 11.33 1.04 -88.96
N THR A 227 10.42 1.14 -88.01
CA THR A 227 10.69 1.24 -86.58
C THR A 227 10.12 0.00 -85.90
N THR A 228 10.87 -0.58 -84.97
CA THR A 228 10.44 -1.75 -84.22
C THR A 228 10.74 -1.53 -82.75
N SER A 229 9.69 -1.42 -81.94
CA SER A 229 9.80 -1.31 -80.49
C SER A 229 10.11 -2.68 -79.89
N ILE A 230 11.13 -2.74 -79.04
CA ILE A 230 11.64 -3.96 -78.43
C ILE A 230 11.71 -3.75 -76.92
N ALA A 231 10.85 -4.44 -76.17
CA ALA A 231 10.91 -4.49 -74.72
C ALA A 231 12.03 -5.45 -74.26
N ILE A 232 12.75 -5.06 -73.22
CA ILE A 232 13.87 -5.82 -72.63
C ILE A 232 13.41 -6.34 -71.26
N PRO A 233 12.93 -7.58 -71.14
CA PRO A 233 12.16 -8.05 -69.98
C PRO A 233 12.99 -8.65 -68.84
N GLY A 234 14.30 -8.89 -69.00
CA GLY A 234 15.11 -9.57 -67.99
C GLY A 234 15.27 -8.78 -66.68
N THR A 235 16.13 -9.27 -65.78
CA THR A 235 16.48 -8.61 -64.52
C THR A 235 17.99 -8.50 -64.39
N THR A 236 18.49 -7.38 -63.84
CA THR A 236 19.90 -7.21 -63.50
C THR A 236 20.19 -7.71 -62.09
N ARG A 237 21.45 -8.01 -61.80
CA ARG A 237 21.89 -8.40 -60.46
C ARG A 237 21.64 -7.25 -59.48
N PRO A 238 21.00 -7.48 -58.32
CA PRO A 238 20.91 -6.45 -57.29
C PRO A 238 22.31 -6.05 -56.80
N PRO A 239 22.54 -4.78 -56.43
CA PRO A 239 23.80 -4.36 -55.85
C PRO A 239 24.08 -5.17 -54.56
N PRO A 240 25.36 -5.44 -54.24
CA PRO A 240 25.71 -6.14 -53.01
C PRO A 240 25.27 -5.30 -51.80
N ASP A 241 24.68 -5.99 -50.83
CA ASP A 241 24.28 -5.40 -49.56
C ASP A 241 25.53 -5.06 -48.72
N THR A 242 25.52 -3.88 -48.13
CA THR A 242 26.62 -3.32 -47.32
C THR A 242 26.13 -2.58 -46.08
N THR A 243 24.83 -2.62 -45.78
CA THR A 243 24.24 -1.80 -44.71
C THR A 243 24.00 -2.67 -43.48
N PRO A 244 24.74 -2.48 -42.38
CA PRO A 244 24.53 -3.30 -41.18
C PRO A 244 23.23 -2.93 -40.41
N PRO A 245 22.78 -3.84 -39.53
CA PRO A 245 21.76 -3.55 -38.52
C PRO A 245 22.10 -2.35 -37.63
N ALA A 246 21.07 -1.73 -37.06
CA ALA A 246 21.26 -0.66 -36.08
C ALA A 246 21.93 -1.18 -34.80
N ARG A 247 22.70 -0.31 -34.16
CA ARG A 247 23.25 -0.55 -32.82
C ARG A 247 22.11 -0.60 -31.81
N VAL A 248 22.04 -1.68 -31.01
CA VAL A 248 21.15 -1.73 -29.84
C VAL A 248 21.69 -0.80 -28.75
N THR A 249 20.86 0.11 -28.25
CA THR A 249 21.28 1.12 -27.25
C THR A 249 20.57 0.99 -25.91
N ASP A 250 19.61 0.08 -25.79
CA ASP A 250 18.71 -0.06 -24.65
C ASP A 250 18.78 -1.44 -23.97
N LEU A 251 19.88 -2.17 -24.16
CA LEU A 251 20.11 -3.44 -23.47
C LEU A 251 20.20 -3.18 -21.96
N HIS A 252 19.39 -3.86 -21.16
CA HIS A 252 19.38 -3.68 -19.71
C HIS A 252 19.05 -4.97 -18.97
N VAL A 253 19.41 -5.01 -17.68
CA VAL A 253 19.14 -6.13 -16.78
C VAL A 253 17.76 -5.95 -16.14
N MET A 254 16.93 -7.00 -16.23
CA MET A 254 15.57 -7.05 -15.67
C MET A 254 15.54 -7.69 -14.29
N SER A 255 16.25 -8.81 -14.12
CA SER A 255 16.35 -9.54 -12.85
C SER A 255 17.66 -10.33 -12.76
N VAL A 256 18.06 -10.66 -11.54
CA VAL A 256 19.32 -11.34 -11.24
C VAL A 256 19.07 -12.52 -10.31
N GLY A 257 19.39 -13.72 -10.76
CA GLY A 257 19.36 -14.95 -9.98
C GLY A 257 20.71 -15.31 -9.38
N THR A 258 20.81 -16.53 -8.85
CA THR A 258 22.05 -17.07 -8.26
C THR A 258 23.00 -17.63 -9.33
N GLY A 259 22.48 -18.07 -10.47
CA GLY A 259 23.27 -18.53 -11.62
C GLY A 259 22.72 -18.06 -12.97
N ASP A 260 21.86 -17.04 -12.94
CA ASP A 260 21.15 -16.54 -14.10
C ASP A 260 20.94 -15.01 -14.05
N VAL A 261 20.77 -14.38 -15.21
CA VAL A 261 20.43 -12.97 -15.37
C VAL A 261 19.45 -12.81 -16.54
N LEU A 262 18.32 -12.13 -16.32
CA LEU A 262 17.37 -11.81 -17.39
C LEU A 262 17.72 -10.45 -18.02
N LEU A 263 17.96 -10.44 -19.33
CA LEU A 263 18.22 -9.23 -20.13
C LEU A 263 17.00 -8.84 -20.96
N SER A 264 16.87 -7.55 -21.29
CA SER A 264 15.89 -7.05 -22.27
C SER A 264 16.45 -5.93 -23.15
N TRP A 265 15.99 -5.86 -24.40
CA TRP A 265 16.40 -4.88 -25.42
C TRP A 265 15.33 -4.72 -26.52
N THR A 266 15.52 -3.75 -27.43
CA THR A 266 14.73 -3.61 -28.66
C THR A 266 15.45 -4.22 -29.86
N ALA A 267 14.78 -5.12 -30.59
CA ALA A 267 15.35 -5.78 -31.77
C ALA A 267 15.64 -4.77 -32.90
N PRO A 268 16.86 -4.76 -33.48
CA PRO A 268 17.17 -3.94 -34.64
C PRO A 268 16.66 -4.59 -35.95
N GLY A 269 16.74 -3.85 -37.05
CA GLY A 269 16.41 -4.36 -38.38
C GLY A 269 17.59 -5.03 -39.08
N ASP A 270 17.37 -5.38 -40.34
CA ASP A 270 18.36 -5.84 -41.30
C ASP A 270 19.26 -4.67 -41.72
N ASP A 271 18.67 -3.67 -42.39
CA ASP A 271 19.31 -2.40 -42.72
C ASP A 271 18.92 -1.33 -41.68
N GLY A 272 19.77 -1.13 -40.67
CA GLY A 272 19.44 -0.22 -39.57
C GLY A 272 18.23 -0.70 -38.76
N MET A 273 17.07 -0.07 -38.96
CA MET A 273 15.79 -0.44 -38.32
C MET A 273 14.74 -0.97 -39.31
N SER A 274 15.13 -1.20 -40.57
CA SER A 274 14.25 -1.76 -41.60
C SER A 274 14.50 -3.26 -41.75
N GLY A 275 13.48 -4.06 -42.04
CA GLY A 275 13.65 -5.51 -42.19
C GLY A 275 13.82 -6.25 -40.85
N ARG A 276 14.46 -7.42 -40.90
CA ARG A 276 14.70 -8.28 -39.74
C ARG A 276 16.13 -8.79 -39.78
N ALA A 277 16.90 -8.51 -38.72
CA ALA A 277 18.24 -9.05 -38.60
C ALA A 277 18.26 -10.58 -38.60
N ALA A 278 19.37 -11.17 -39.07
CA ALA A 278 19.54 -12.60 -39.17
C ALA A 278 20.02 -13.24 -37.85
N GLN A 279 20.89 -12.57 -37.09
CA GLN A 279 21.50 -13.16 -35.89
C GLN A 279 22.01 -12.15 -34.87
N TYR A 280 22.08 -12.57 -33.60
CA TYR A 280 22.81 -11.89 -32.53
C TYR A 280 24.10 -12.62 -32.15
N ASP A 281 25.14 -11.88 -31.77
CA ASP A 281 26.31 -12.36 -31.00
C ASP A 281 26.20 -11.75 -29.61
N PHE A 282 25.87 -12.57 -28.61
CA PHE A 282 25.73 -12.14 -27.21
C PHE A 282 26.95 -12.57 -26.41
N ARG A 283 27.47 -11.64 -25.60
CA ARG A 283 28.67 -11.89 -24.78
C ARG A 283 28.58 -11.29 -23.40
N TYR A 284 29.27 -11.93 -22.46
CA TYR A 284 29.49 -11.39 -21.13
C TYR A 284 30.98 -11.30 -20.78
N SER A 285 31.32 -10.49 -19.78
CA SER A 285 32.68 -10.29 -19.28
C SER A 285 32.65 -10.15 -17.77
N THR A 286 33.70 -10.60 -17.08
CA THR A 286 33.94 -10.31 -15.65
C THR A 286 35.11 -9.33 -15.44
N ALA A 287 35.73 -8.86 -16.54
CA ALA A 287 36.89 -7.97 -16.50
C ALA A 287 36.53 -6.49 -16.67
N GLY A 288 35.28 -6.16 -17.03
CA GLY A 288 34.82 -4.82 -17.33
C GLY A 288 33.80 -4.77 -18.47
N PRO A 289 33.26 -3.57 -18.77
CA PRO A 289 32.27 -3.37 -19.82
C PRO A 289 32.81 -3.71 -21.21
N LEU A 290 31.94 -4.24 -22.05
CA LEU A 290 32.24 -4.61 -23.44
C LEU A 290 31.98 -3.41 -24.35
N THR A 291 32.93 -3.18 -25.26
CA THR A 291 33.03 -2.09 -26.23
C THR A 291 33.47 -2.66 -27.56
N ASP A 292 33.40 -1.88 -28.65
CA ASP A 292 33.88 -2.33 -29.97
C ASP A 292 35.34 -2.82 -29.96
N ALA A 293 36.18 -2.27 -29.08
CA ALA A 293 37.60 -2.61 -28.99
C ALA A 293 37.88 -3.94 -28.28
N ASN A 294 37.02 -4.38 -27.35
CA ASN A 294 37.26 -5.56 -26.50
C ASN A 294 36.16 -6.62 -26.58
N PHE A 295 35.11 -6.43 -27.39
CA PHE A 295 33.99 -7.38 -27.48
C PHE A 295 34.41 -8.82 -27.78
N ALA A 296 35.44 -9.00 -28.62
CA ALA A 296 35.97 -10.31 -28.95
C ALA A 296 36.53 -11.08 -27.73
N GLN A 297 36.86 -10.39 -26.64
CA GLN A 297 37.38 -10.96 -25.39
C GLN A 297 36.27 -11.45 -24.45
N GLY A 298 35.02 -11.04 -24.68
CA GLY A 298 33.87 -11.52 -23.91
C GLY A 298 33.55 -12.97 -24.23
N THR A 299 33.00 -13.68 -23.23
CA THR A 299 32.51 -15.05 -23.36
C THR A 299 31.19 -15.06 -24.10
N VAL A 300 31.13 -15.80 -25.21
CA VAL A 300 29.92 -15.98 -26.03
C VAL A 300 28.91 -16.87 -25.30
N PHE A 301 27.63 -16.52 -25.38
CA PHE A 301 26.53 -17.36 -24.93
C PHE A 301 25.42 -17.46 -25.98
N ALA A 302 24.56 -18.46 -25.81
CA ALA A 302 23.52 -18.76 -26.79
C ALA A 302 22.52 -17.61 -26.91
N ALA A 303 22.25 -17.20 -28.15
CA ALA A 303 21.33 -16.13 -28.47
C ALA A 303 20.08 -16.68 -29.19
N PRO A 304 18.90 -16.06 -28.99
CA PRO A 304 17.72 -16.35 -29.80
C PRO A 304 17.88 -15.80 -31.22
N ALA A 305 17.04 -16.26 -32.15
CA ALA A 305 16.91 -15.62 -33.44
C ALA A 305 16.24 -14.23 -33.26
N PRO A 306 16.76 -13.15 -33.88
CA PRO A 306 16.16 -11.82 -33.77
C PRO A 306 14.71 -11.80 -34.24
N GLY A 307 13.83 -11.06 -33.57
CA GLY A 307 12.45 -10.77 -33.96
C GLY A 307 12.36 -9.62 -34.97
N PRO A 308 11.13 -9.20 -35.32
CA PRO A 308 10.93 -8.04 -36.19
C PRO A 308 11.50 -6.76 -35.59
N ALA A 309 12.05 -5.86 -36.42
CA ALA A 309 12.59 -4.59 -35.96
C ALA A 309 11.60 -3.81 -35.07
N GLY A 310 12.09 -3.31 -33.95
CA GLY A 310 11.30 -2.56 -32.96
C GLY A 310 10.55 -3.41 -31.93
N SER A 311 10.59 -4.75 -32.03
CA SER A 311 10.00 -5.59 -30.98
C SER A 311 10.88 -5.59 -29.72
N SER A 312 10.25 -5.55 -28.55
CA SER A 312 10.94 -5.78 -27.28
C SER A 312 11.22 -7.27 -27.11
N GLU A 313 12.46 -7.60 -26.78
CA GLU A 313 12.94 -8.97 -26.59
C GLU A 313 13.56 -9.14 -25.21
N SER A 314 13.65 -10.40 -24.78
CA SER A 314 14.31 -10.76 -23.53
C SER A 314 15.01 -12.12 -23.63
N LEU A 315 16.05 -12.31 -22.82
CA LEU A 315 16.85 -13.53 -22.78
C LEU A 315 17.35 -13.81 -21.37
N ASP A 316 17.14 -15.04 -20.93
CA ASP A 316 17.66 -15.54 -19.67
C ASP A 316 19.06 -16.14 -19.87
N VAL A 317 20.07 -15.51 -19.26
CA VAL A 317 21.49 -15.90 -19.35
C VAL A 317 21.82 -16.81 -18.19
N THR A 318 21.76 -18.12 -18.43
CA THR A 318 21.97 -19.15 -17.40
C THR A 318 23.42 -19.67 -17.35
N GLY A 319 23.78 -20.36 -16.26
CA GLY A 319 25.10 -20.98 -16.09
C GLY A 319 26.20 -20.03 -15.60
N LEU A 320 25.80 -18.88 -15.04
CA LEU A 320 26.71 -17.92 -14.43
C LEU A 320 27.14 -18.41 -13.04
N ALA A 321 28.36 -18.06 -12.62
CA ALA A 321 28.82 -18.34 -11.27
C ALA A 321 28.11 -17.41 -10.28
N ALA A 322 27.74 -17.91 -9.12
CA ALA A 322 27.15 -17.10 -8.05
C ALA A 322 28.12 -16.06 -7.50
N SER A 323 27.61 -14.99 -6.89
CA SER A 323 28.40 -13.90 -6.29
C SER A 323 29.46 -13.29 -7.21
N THR A 324 29.21 -13.27 -8.51
CA THR A 324 30.17 -12.83 -9.54
C THR A 324 29.58 -11.65 -10.33
N HIS A 325 30.39 -10.62 -10.55
CA HIS A 325 30.00 -9.42 -11.30
C HIS A 325 30.23 -9.62 -12.81
N TYR A 326 29.22 -9.33 -13.61
CA TYR A 326 29.18 -9.53 -15.05
C TYR A 326 28.75 -8.27 -15.78
N TRP A 327 29.36 -8.01 -16.93
CA TRP A 327 28.92 -7.05 -17.94
C TRP A 327 28.41 -7.81 -19.16
N PHE A 328 27.31 -7.36 -19.78
CA PHE A 328 26.70 -8.01 -20.94
C PHE A 328 26.69 -7.07 -22.13
N ALA A 329 26.87 -7.57 -23.35
CA ALA A 329 26.69 -6.80 -24.58
C ALA A 329 26.31 -7.72 -25.74
N LEU A 330 25.78 -7.12 -26.81
CA LEU A 330 25.46 -7.83 -28.04
C LEU A 330 25.92 -7.08 -29.29
N ARG A 331 26.06 -7.82 -30.39
CA ARG A 331 26.08 -7.30 -31.77
C ARG A 331 25.04 -8.03 -32.60
N THR A 332 24.63 -7.43 -33.69
CA THR A 332 23.61 -7.98 -34.59
C THR A 332 24.12 -8.00 -36.02
N ALA A 333 23.81 -9.04 -36.79
CA ALA A 333 24.14 -9.14 -38.21
C ALA A 333 22.91 -9.45 -39.07
N ASP A 334 22.94 -8.96 -40.31
CA ASP A 334 22.02 -9.25 -41.42
C ASP A 334 22.32 -10.62 -42.10
N GLU A 335 21.61 -10.94 -43.17
CA GLU A 335 21.85 -12.17 -43.97
C GLU A 335 23.17 -12.15 -44.76
N VAL A 336 23.77 -10.97 -44.95
CA VAL A 336 25.06 -10.76 -45.64
C VAL A 336 26.08 -10.26 -44.61
N PRO A 337 26.45 -11.10 -43.63
CA PRO A 337 26.78 -10.76 -42.23
C PRO A 337 27.56 -9.46 -42.00
N ASN A 338 26.93 -8.31 -42.23
CA ASN A 338 27.39 -6.99 -41.84
C ASN A 338 27.00 -6.82 -40.37
N TRP A 339 28.01 -6.68 -39.51
CA TRP A 339 27.78 -6.57 -38.07
C TRP A 339 27.56 -5.11 -37.65
N SER A 340 26.58 -4.90 -36.78
CA SER A 340 26.39 -3.64 -36.07
C SER A 340 27.54 -3.36 -35.10
N LEU A 341 27.61 -2.11 -34.62
CA LEU A 341 28.44 -1.75 -33.48
C LEU A 341 27.94 -2.46 -32.20
N VAL A 342 28.84 -2.67 -31.24
CA VAL A 342 28.54 -3.28 -29.94
C VAL A 342 27.50 -2.44 -29.19
N SER A 343 26.53 -3.08 -28.55
CA SER A 343 25.50 -2.40 -27.75
C SER A 343 26.05 -1.56 -26.59
N ASN A 344 25.19 -0.93 -25.81
CA ASN A 344 25.56 -0.54 -24.45
C ASN A 344 25.86 -1.80 -23.60
N SER A 345 26.57 -1.64 -22.48
CA SER A 345 27.05 -2.76 -21.67
C SER A 345 26.50 -2.70 -20.23
N PRO A 346 25.24 -3.10 -19.99
CA PRO A 346 24.71 -3.19 -18.62
C PRO A 346 25.47 -4.25 -17.81
N ASP A 347 25.44 -4.10 -16.48
CA ASP A 347 26.12 -4.99 -15.55
C ASP A 347 25.21 -5.48 -14.41
N ALA A 348 25.55 -6.64 -13.85
CA ALA A 348 24.87 -7.24 -12.70
C ALA A 348 25.80 -8.15 -11.91
N THR A 349 25.55 -8.28 -10.60
CA THR A 349 26.25 -9.24 -9.73
C THR A 349 25.28 -10.35 -9.35
N THR A 350 25.57 -11.58 -9.76
CA THR A 350 24.74 -12.76 -9.41
C THR A 350 24.64 -12.92 -7.89
N SER A 351 23.47 -13.35 -7.43
CA SER A 351 23.20 -13.53 -6.01
C SER A 351 24.03 -14.67 -5.42
N SER A 352 24.29 -14.63 -4.11
CA SER A 352 24.90 -15.76 -3.39
C SER A 352 23.98 -17.00 -3.46
N PRO A 353 24.52 -18.23 -3.50
CA PRO A 353 23.69 -19.42 -3.31
C PRO A 353 22.96 -19.31 -1.96
N ALA A 354 21.70 -19.75 -1.93
CA ALA A 354 21.01 -19.89 -0.65
C ALA A 354 21.74 -20.93 0.21
N PRO A 355 21.90 -20.69 1.53
CA PRO A 355 22.40 -21.72 2.44
C PRO A 355 21.49 -22.96 2.41
N PRO A 356 22.01 -24.16 2.74
CA PRO A 356 21.16 -25.35 2.88
C PRO A 356 20.03 -25.07 3.87
N PRO A 357 18.82 -25.60 3.63
CA PRO A 357 17.69 -25.38 4.52
C PRO A 357 18.03 -25.91 5.91
N ASP A 358 17.68 -25.12 6.92
CA ASP A 358 17.78 -25.54 8.30
C ASP A 358 16.78 -26.66 8.58
N THR A 359 17.25 -27.71 9.23
CA THR A 359 16.47 -28.90 9.57
C THR A 359 16.62 -29.31 11.03
N THR A 360 17.34 -28.53 11.84
CA THR A 360 17.66 -28.91 13.21
C THR A 360 16.70 -28.19 14.17
N PRO A 361 15.72 -28.89 14.76
CA PRO A 361 14.79 -28.22 15.67
C PRO A 361 15.46 -27.78 16.99
N PRO A 362 14.84 -26.84 17.72
CA PRO A 362 15.17 -26.52 19.12
C PRO A 362 15.16 -27.75 20.04
N ALA A 363 15.94 -27.69 21.11
CA ALA A 363 15.91 -28.72 22.14
C ALA A 363 14.54 -28.77 22.84
N THR A 364 14.08 -29.97 23.18
CA THR A 364 12.89 -30.15 24.01
C THR A 364 13.11 -29.53 25.39
N VAL A 365 12.20 -28.64 25.79
CA VAL A 365 12.17 -28.12 27.17
C VAL A 365 11.75 -29.23 28.11
N THR A 366 12.54 -29.50 29.15
CA THR A 366 12.32 -30.64 30.07
C THR A 366 12.06 -30.22 31.52
N ASP A 367 12.15 -28.91 31.81
CA ASP A 367 12.08 -28.31 33.13
C ASP A 367 10.90 -27.35 33.31
N LEU A 368 9.88 -27.44 32.45
CA LEU A 368 8.66 -26.65 32.59
C LEU A 368 7.99 -26.99 33.93
N HIS A 369 7.74 -25.98 34.75
CA HIS A 369 7.17 -26.15 36.08
C HIS A 369 6.25 -25.00 36.46
N VAL A 370 5.43 -25.23 37.49
CA VAL A 370 4.55 -24.21 38.07
C VAL A 370 5.30 -23.43 39.13
N VAL A 371 5.34 -22.11 39.01
CA VAL A 371 6.00 -21.17 39.93
C VAL A 371 5.02 -20.68 41.00
N SER A 372 3.83 -20.25 40.61
CA SER A 372 2.76 -19.81 41.52
C SER A 372 1.37 -20.06 40.93
N ILE A 373 0.37 -20.15 41.80
CA ILE A 373 -1.03 -20.44 41.45
C ILE A 373 -1.92 -19.34 42.02
N GLY A 374 -2.72 -18.69 41.18
CA GLY A 374 -3.79 -17.79 41.59
C GLY A 374 -5.18 -18.39 41.36
N SER A 375 -6.19 -17.54 41.54
CA SER A 375 -7.59 -17.94 41.35
C SER A 375 -8.02 -18.06 39.90
N ASN A 376 -7.32 -17.39 39.00
CA ASN A 376 -7.65 -17.32 37.57
C ASN A 376 -6.38 -17.23 36.72
N ASP A 377 -5.23 -17.51 37.32
CA ASP A 377 -3.92 -17.46 36.68
C ASP A 377 -2.99 -18.54 37.25
N VAL A 378 -1.97 -18.89 36.46
CA VAL A 378 -0.88 -19.78 36.85
C VAL A 378 0.40 -19.25 36.21
N LEU A 379 1.40 -18.97 37.04
CA LEU A 379 2.73 -18.58 36.57
C LEU A 379 3.56 -19.84 36.30
N LEU A 380 4.00 -20.02 35.06
CA LEU A 380 4.91 -21.08 34.62
C LEU A 380 6.34 -20.59 34.58
N GLY A 381 7.30 -21.51 34.74
CA GLY A 381 8.73 -21.25 34.60
C GLY A 381 9.45 -22.38 33.86
N TRP A 382 10.46 -22.06 33.05
CA TRP A 382 11.30 -23.03 32.31
C TRP A 382 12.64 -22.41 31.87
N THR A 383 13.51 -23.22 31.25
CA THR A 383 14.74 -22.75 30.61
C THR A 383 14.58 -22.68 29.09
N ALA A 384 14.85 -21.52 28.50
CA ALA A 384 14.72 -21.29 27.06
C ALA A 384 15.65 -22.20 26.24
N PRO A 385 15.13 -22.90 25.21
CA PRO A 385 15.94 -23.69 24.30
C PRO A 385 16.73 -22.80 23.31
N GLY A 386 17.64 -23.40 22.54
CA GLY A 386 18.34 -22.72 21.44
C GLY A 386 17.55 -22.88 20.14
N ASP A 387 18.11 -22.31 19.09
CA ASP A 387 17.66 -22.46 17.70
C ASP A 387 17.91 -23.90 17.22
N ASP A 388 19.19 -24.26 17.12
CA ASP A 388 19.67 -25.62 16.84
C ASP A 388 19.96 -26.36 18.15
N GLY A 389 18.97 -27.06 18.69
CA GLY A 389 19.09 -27.72 19.97
C GLY A 389 19.29 -26.70 21.11
N MET A 390 20.54 -26.52 21.53
CA MET A 390 20.92 -25.60 22.61
C MET A 390 21.80 -24.42 22.14
N SER A 391 22.05 -24.32 20.83
CA SER A 391 22.83 -23.24 20.23
C SER A 391 21.92 -22.21 19.60
N GLY A 392 22.31 -20.94 19.57
CA GLY A 392 21.49 -19.89 18.98
C GLY A 392 20.28 -19.51 19.85
N ARG A 393 19.28 -18.89 19.24
CA ARG A 393 18.07 -18.40 19.90
C ARG A 393 16.86 -18.83 19.08
N ALA A 394 15.98 -19.62 19.68
CA ALA A 394 14.73 -20.01 19.04
C ALA A 394 13.81 -18.80 18.76
N SER A 395 12.89 -18.97 17.82
CA SER A 395 12.05 -17.90 17.29
C SER A 395 10.70 -17.76 18.01
N GLU A 396 10.08 -18.87 18.40
CA GLU A 396 8.70 -18.89 18.90
C GLU A 396 8.42 -20.05 19.87
N TYR A 397 7.54 -19.82 20.86
CA TYR A 397 6.90 -20.88 21.64
C TYR A 397 5.44 -21.06 21.24
N ASP A 398 4.98 -22.31 21.11
CA ASP A 398 3.57 -22.69 21.19
C ASP A 398 3.35 -23.26 22.59
N ILE A 399 2.67 -22.51 23.45
CA ILE A 399 2.38 -22.88 24.85
C ILE A 399 0.91 -23.19 24.96
N ARG A 400 0.57 -24.33 25.57
CA ARG A 400 -0.81 -24.79 25.68
C ARG A 400 -1.17 -25.31 27.04
N TYR A 401 -2.45 -25.27 27.35
CA TYR A 401 -3.03 -25.84 28.56
C TYR A 401 -4.28 -26.66 28.29
N SER A 402 -4.59 -27.61 29.17
CA SER A 402 -5.72 -28.55 29.02
C SER A 402 -6.32 -28.94 30.37
N THR A 403 -7.63 -29.13 30.41
CA THR A 403 -8.34 -29.73 31.56
C THR A 403 -8.60 -31.23 31.36
N ALA A 404 -8.29 -31.77 30.18
CA ALA A 404 -8.57 -33.17 29.83
C ALA A 404 -7.47 -34.15 30.31
N GLY A 405 -6.29 -33.64 30.68
CA GLY A 405 -5.12 -34.43 31.08
C GLY A 405 -3.80 -33.90 30.50
N PRO A 406 -2.69 -34.64 30.70
CA PRO A 406 -1.36 -34.23 30.23
C PRO A 406 -1.31 -34.02 28.72
N LEU A 407 -0.54 -33.01 28.33
CA LEU A 407 -0.22 -32.76 26.94
C LEU A 407 1.07 -33.53 26.55
N THR A 408 1.02 -34.17 25.40
CA THR A 408 2.05 -35.03 24.79
C THR A 408 2.08 -34.74 23.29
N ASP A 409 3.09 -35.22 22.56
CA ASP A 409 3.16 -35.04 21.09
C ASP A 409 1.88 -35.50 20.35
N ALA A 410 1.20 -36.53 20.87
CA ALA A 410 0.00 -37.08 20.25
C ALA A 410 -1.27 -36.22 20.42
N ASN A 411 -1.35 -35.40 21.47
CA ASN A 411 -2.56 -34.65 21.81
C ASN A 411 -2.33 -33.14 22.03
N PHE A 412 -1.11 -32.65 21.81
CA PHE A 412 -0.75 -31.25 22.03
C PHE A 412 -1.67 -30.27 21.30
N SER A 413 -2.04 -30.59 20.07
CA SER A 413 -2.94 -29.79 19.25
C SER A 413 -4.36 -29.61 19.83
N GLN A 414 -4.76 -30.45 20.78
CA GLN A 414 -6.05 -30.37 21.48
C GLN A 414 -6.02 -29.42 22.69
N GLY A 415 -4.83 -29.01 23.14
CA GLY A 415 -4.67 -28.02 24.19
C GLY A 415 -5.07 -26.61 23.71
N THR A 416 -5.53 -25.79 24.65
CA THR A 416 -5.85 -24.38 24.42
C THR A 416 -4.57 -23.57 24.37
N HIS A 417 -4.41 -22.74 23.34
CA HIS A 417 -3.21 -21.91 23.13
C HIS A 417 -3.15 -20.73 24.10
N ALA A 418 -2.00 -20.54 24.72
CA ALA A 418 -1.68 -19.38 25.56
C ALA A 418 -0.71 -18.44 24.81
N PRO A 419 -1.00 -17.14 24.72
CA PRO A 419 -0.07 -16.17 24.13
C PRO A 419 1.27 -16.16 24.86
N SER A 420 2.37 -16.13 24.10
CA SER A 420 3.74 -16.10 24.60
C SER A 420 4.55 -15.03 23.86
N SER A 421 5.67 -14.60 24.44
CA SER A 421 6.68 -13.81 23.73
C SER A 421 7.71 -14.72 23.06
N ALA A 422 8.48 -14.18 22.11
CA ALA A 422 9.60 -14.90 21.52
C ALA A 422 10.60 -15.38 22.60
N PRO A 423 11.17 -16.60 22.47
CA PRO A 423 12.19 -17.13 23.37
C PRO A 423 13.37 -16.17 23.53
N GLY A 424 13.96 -16.09 24.71
CA GLY A 424 15.23 -15.43 25.00
C GLY A 424 16.43 -16.27 24.56
N PRO A 425 17.66 -15.83 24.87
CA PRO A 425 18.86 -16.62 24.58
C PRO A 425 18.82 -18.00 25.25
N ALA A 426 19.36 -19.02 24.57
CA ALA A 426 19.51 -20.37 25.11
C ALA A 426 20.06 -20.38 26.54
N GLY A 427 19.40 -21.13 27.43
CA GLY A 427 19.78 -21.24 28.85
C GLY A 427 19.23 -20.13 29.76
N THR A 428 18.47 -19.16 29.21
CA THR A 428 17.79 -18.13 30.01
C THR A 428 16.61 -18.74 30.76
N SER A 429 16.47 -18.43 32.04
CA SER A 429 15.26 -18.80 32.79
C SER A 429 14.14 -17.83 32.44
N GLU A 430 12.98 -18.37 32.06
CA GLU A 430 11.82 -17.62 31.61
C GLU A 430 10.58 -17.99 32.40
N THR A 431 9.63 -17.06 32.43
CA THR A 431 8.35 -17.24 33.09
C THR A 431 7.22 -16.68 32.23
N LEU A 432 6.05 -17.32 32.29
CA LEU A 432 4.83 -16.82 31.65
C LEU A 432 3.63 -17.00 32.55
N ASP A 433 2.84 -15.94 32.67
CA ASP A 433 1.58 -15.95 33.39
C ASP A 433 0.42 -16.36 32.46
N ILE A 434 -0.19 -17.51 32.75
CA ILE A 434 -1.35 -18.03 32.02
C ILE A 434 -2.61 -17.52 32.71
N ALA A 435 -3.09 -16.36 32.28
CA ALA A 435 -4.26 -15.68 32.86
C ALA A 435 -5.60 -16.20 32.30
N ALA A 436 -6.70 -15.67 32.86
CA ALA A 436 -8.08 -15.96 32.46
C ALA A 436 -8.49 -17.44 32.54
N LEU A 437 -7.85 -18.19 33.42
CA LEU A 437 -8.23 -19.56 33.76
C LEU A 437 -9.50 -19.54 34.63
N SER A 438 -10.29 -20.60 34.52
CA SER A 438 -11.42 -20.81 35.42
C SER A 438 -10.89 -21.11 36.82
N SER A 439 -11.49 -20.51 37.84
CA SER A 439 -11.14 -20.80 39.24
C SER A 439 -11.53 -22.21 39.67
N ASN A 440 -10.86 -22.74 40.69
CA ASN A 440 -11.09 -24.08 41.23
C ASN A 440 -11.09 -25.18 40.14
N THR A 441 -10.21 -25.04 39.14
CA THR A 441 -10.14 -25.92 37.97
C THR A 441 -8.72 -26.45 37.81
N HIS A 442 -8.61 -27.76 37.55
CA HIS A 442 -7.33 -28.44 37.33
C HIS A 442 -6.89 -28.32 35.88
N TYR A 443 -5.63 -27.92 35.68
CA TYR A 443 -5.02 -27.68 34.37
C TYR A 443 -3.67 -28.38 34.26
N TRP A 444 -3.37 -28.86 33.06
CA TRP A 444 -2.06 -29.36 32.63
C TRP A 444 -1.50 -28.38 31.60
N PHE A 445 -0.20 -28.13 31.63
CA PHE A 445 0.49 -27.18 30.75
C PHE A 445 1.56 -27.90 29.95
N ALA A 446 1.87 -27.46 28.74
CA ALA A 446 3.05 -27.91 27.99
C ALA A 446 3.41 -26.86 26.93
N LEU A 447 4.64 -26.94 26.42
CA LEU A 447 5.08 -26.10 25.30
C LEU A 447 5.89 -26.88 24.28
N ARG A 448 6.01 -26.31 23.09
CA ARG A 448 7.02 -26.65 22.08
C ARG A 448 7.63 -25.37 21.52
N THR A 449 8.81 -25.49 20.95
CA THR A 449 9.60 -24.34 20.49
C THR A 449 9.97 -24.51 19.03
N ALA A 450 9.93 -23.43 18.25
CA ALA A 450 10.33 -23.39 16.85
C ALA A 450 11.56 -22.50 16.63
N ASP A 451 12.37 -22.85 15.64
CA ASP A 451 13.45 -22.02 15.05
C ASP A 451 12.90 -21.02 14.01
N GLU A 452 13.76 -20.24 13.34
CA GLU A 452 13.31 -19.32 12.28
C GLU A 452 12.79 -20.01 11.00
N VAL A 453 12.99 -21.33 10.87
CA VAL A 453 12.54 -22.17 9.75
C VAL A 453 11.62 -23.27 10.30
N PRO A 454 10.43 -22.90 10.80
CA PRO A 454 9.72 -23.46 11.96
C PRO A 454 9.77 -25.00 12.13
N ASN A 455 10.96 -25.52 12.44
CA ASN A 455 11.19 -26.88 12.89
C ASN A 455 10.81 -26.90 14.36
N TRP A 456 9.76 -27.64 14.69
CA TRP A 456 9.26 -27.71 16.06
C TRP A 456 10.01 -28.76 16.87
N SER A 457 10.37 -28.41 18.11
CA SER A 457 10.80 -29.39 19.12
C SER A 457 9.70 -30.41 19.42
N LEU A 458 10.05 -31.51 20.09
CA LEU A 458 9.05 -32.31 20.80
C LEU A 458 8.38 -31.49 21.90
N VAL A 459 7.20 -31.92 22.34
CA VAL A 459 6.45 -31.33 23.45
C VAL A 459 7.22 -31.50 24.76
N SER A 460 7.19 -30.47 25.60
CA SER A 460 7.82 -30.48 26.92
C SER A 460 7.23 -31.53 27.86
N ASN A 461 7.82 -31.66 29.06
CA ASN A 461 7.09 -32.25 30.18
C ASN A 461 5.79 -31.46 30.46
N SER A 462 4.82 -32.10 31.11
CA SER A 462 3.49 -31.49 31.33
C SER A 462 3.18 -31.32 32.83
N PRO A 463 3.63 -30.23 33.47
CA PRO A 463 3.26 -29.95 34.86
C PRO A 463 1.77 -29.59 34.96
N ASP A 464 1.20 -29.78 36.15
CA ASP A 464 -0.21 -29.52 36.43
C ASP A 464 -0.42 -28.62 37.67
N ALA A 465 -1.54 -27.91 37.71
CA ALA A 465 -1.96 -27.09 38.82
C ALA A 465 -3.49 -26.97 38.89
N THR A 466 -4.03 -26.78 40.10
CA THR A 466 -5.45 -26.44 40.32
C THR A 466 -5.53 -24.99 40.76
N THR A 467 -6.17 -24.14 39.95
CA THR A 467 -6.43 -22.73 40.31
C THR A 467 -7.18 -22.66 41.63
N SER A 468 -6.87 -21.67 42.47
CA SER A 468 -7.54 -21.53 43.75
C SER A 468 -9.01 -21.12 43.56
N SER A 469 -9.81 -21.21 44.62
CA SER A 469 -11.13 -20.57 44.63
C SER A 469 -11.00 -19.08 44.30
N PRO A 470 -11.99 -18.48 43.61
CA PRO A 470 -11.98 -17.05 43.36
C PRO A 470 -12.01 -16.30 44.69
N PRO A 471 -11.24 -15.20 44.85
CA PRO A 471 -11.40 -14.35 46.00
C PRO A 471 -12.85 -13.85 46.07
N PRO A 472 -13.41 -13.62 47.27
CA PRO A 472 -14.73 -12.98 47.39
C PRO A 472 -14.75 -11.67 46.59
N PRO A 473 -15.88 -11.26 45.99
CA PRO A 473 -16.01 -9.94 45.39
C PRO A 473 -15.51 -8.88 46.38
N ALA A 474 -14.68 -7.94 45.91
CA ALA A 474 -14.27 -6.82 46.74
C ALA A 474 -15.52 -6.09 47.26
N LYS A 475 -15.61 -5.90 48.58
CA LYS A 475 -16.73 -5.15 49.18
C LYS A 475 -16.71 -3.74 48.61
N THR A 476 -17.83 -3.30 48.04
CA THR A 476 -18.05 -1.88 47.72
C THR A 476 -18.43 -1.14 48.99
N TRP A 477 -17.91 0.07 49.16
CA TRP A 477 -18.10 0.87 50.37
C TRP A 477 -18.76 2.19 50.03
N ALA A 478 -19.74 2.57 50.84
CA ALA A 478 -20.29 3.92 50.86
C ALA A 478 -20.01 4.56 52.22
N VAL A 479 -19.22 5.63 52.21
CA VAL A 479 -18.73 6.32 53.39
C VAL A 479 -19.55 7.59 53.57
N TYR A 480 -20.12 7.80 54.76
CA TYR A 480 -20.87 8.99 55.13
C TYR A 480 -20.17 9.69 56.28
N VAL A 481 -19.66 10.90 56.04
CA VAL A 481 -18.95 11.70 57.03
C VAL A 481 -19.77 12.93 57.35
N HIS A 482 -20.13 13.12 58.61
CA HIS A 482 -20.92 14.28 59.04
C HIS A 482 -20.55 14.75 60.45
N ALA A 483 -20.99 15.95 60.82
CA ALA A 483 -20.69 16.56 62.11
C ALA A 483 -21.40 15.81 63.24
N HIS A 484 -22.70 15.61 63.14
CA HIS A 484 -23.55 15.12 64.22
C HIS A 484 -24.24 13.79 63.93
N GLU A 485 -24.69 13.14 65.00
CA GLU A 485 -25.36 11.83 64.99
C GLU A 485 -26.71 11.79 64.25
N ASP A 486 -27.36 12.93 64.05
CA ASP A 486 -28.66 13.07 63.37
C ASP A 486 -28.55 13.49 61.89
N ASP A 487 -27.35 13.85 61.44
CA ASP A 487 -27.19 14.55 60.17
C ASP A 487 -27.28 13.65 58.94
N TRP A 488 -26.72 12.45 58.96
CA TRP A 488 -26.74 11.59 57.77
C TRP A 488 -28.16 11.09 57.43
N GLN A 489 -29.01 10.92 58.45
CA GLN A 489 -30.44 10.61 58.28
C GLN A 489 -31.18 11.78 57.64
N LEU A 490 -30.74 13.00 57.91
CA LEU A 490 -31.38 14.24 57.48
C LEU A 490 -30.90 14.74 56.13
N PHE A 491 -29.63 14.55 55.79
CA PHE A 491 -29.03 15.20 54.63
C PHE A 491 -28.54 14.22 53.57
N MET A 492 -28.20 12.98 53.97
CA MET A 492 -27.61 11.95 53.09
C MET A 492 -28.48 10.69 52.95
N SER A 493 -29.76 10.85 53.26
CA SER A 493 -30.78 9.83 53.07
C SER A 493 -31.91 10.38 52.19
N PRO A 494 -32.47 9.55 51.27
CA PRO A 494 -32.43 8.09 51.23
C PRO A 494 -31.22 7.45 50.51
N ASN A 495 -30.24 8.21 50.01
CA ASN A 495 -29.09 7.62 49.30
C ASN A 495 -28.34 6.56 50.13
N SER A 496 -28.16 6.79 51.44
CA SER A 496 -27.63 5.77 52.38
C SER A 496 -28.38 4.42 52.34
N VAL A 497 -29.69 4.46 52.17
CA VAL A 497 -30.53 3.25 52.06
C VAL A 497 -30.39 2.61 50.69
N VAL A 498 -30.28 3.41 49.64
CA VAL A 498 -30.04 2.92 48.27
C VAL A 498 -28.70 2.19 48.19
N ASP A 499 -27.64 2.77 48.76
CA ASP A 499 -26.30 2.16 48.79
C ASP A 499 -26.32 0.84 49.56
N TYR A 500 -26.97 0.79 50.72
CA TYR A 500 -27.12 -0.47 51.47
C TYR A 500 -27.89 -1.54 50.67
N GLN A 501 -28.99 -1.15 50.02
CA GLN A 501 -29.79 -2.06 49.20
C GLN A 501 -29.04 -2.56 47.97
N ALA A 502 -28.09 -1.77 47.46
CA ALA A 502 -27.16 -2.18 46.41
C ALA A 502 -26.09 -3.17 46.90
N GLY A 503 -26.06 -3.49 48.20
CA GLY A 503 -25.11 -4.42 48.81
C GLY A 503 -23.81 -3.76 49.28
N HIS A 504 -23.76 -2.42 49.33
CA HIS A 504 -22.59 -1.70 49.82
C HIS A 504 -22.45 -1.89 51.34
N THR A 505 -21.21 -1.99 51.80
CA THR A 505 -20.89 -1.87 53.23
C THR A 505 -20.87 -0.39 53.58
N LEU A 506 -21.58 0.02 54.64
CA LEU A 506 -21.65 1.44 54.99
C LEU A 506 -20.64 1.78 56.09
N LEU A 507 -19.93 2.90 55.92
CA LEU A 507 -19.04 3.46 56.92
C LEU A 507 -19.51 4.85 57.32
N PHE A 508 -20.02 4.99 58.54
CA PHE A 508 -20.40 6.29 59.11
C PHE A 508 -19.25 6.84 59.95
N ILE A 509 -18.87 8.10 59.72
CA ILE A 509 -17.86 8.81 60.52
C ILE A 509 -18.53 10.07 61.07
N ILE A 510 -18.77 10.08 62.38
CA ILE A 510 -19.40 11.18 63.09
C ILE A 510 -18.30 11.93 63.84
N VAL A 511 -18.09 13.19 63.45
CA VAL A 511 -16.87 13.94 63.79
C VAL A 511 -16.98 14.58 65.18
N THR A 512 -18.10 15.21 65.50
CA THR A 512 -18.34 15.80 66.82
C THR A 512 -19.18 14.85 67.67
N ALA A 513 -19.35 15.17 68.95
CA ALA A 513 -20.27 14.45 69.84
C ALA A 513 -21.69 15.04 69.83
N GLY A 514 -21.91 16.13 69.06
CA GLY A 514 -23.13 16.93 69.10
C GLY A 514 -23.55 17.29 70.54
N ASP A 515 -22.57 17.54 71.42
CA ASP A 515 -22.81 17.61 72.86
C ASP A 515 -23.62 18.85 73.27
N ALA A 516 -23.62 19.89 72.45
CA ALA A 516 -24.27 21.17 72.71
C ALA A 516 -23.94 21.75 74.11
N GLY A 517 -22.74 21.46 74.63
CA GLY A 517 -22.30 21.79 75.98
C GLY A 517 -22.93 20.97 77.11
N GLY A 518 -23.73 19.96 76.78
CA GLY A 518 -24.46 19.08 77.67
C GLY A 518 -23.59 18.03 78.38
N PRO A 519 -24.20 17.27 79.33
CA PRO A 519 -23.49 16.24 80.08
C PRO A 519 -23.22 14.98 79.26
N THR A 520 -22.40 14.07 79.78
CA THR A 520 -22.08 12.77 79.16
C THR A 520 -23.30 11.96 78.72
N SER A 521 -24.37 11.97 79.52
CA SER A 521 -25.60 11.26 79.19
C SER A 521 -26.32 11.81 77.96
N TYR A 522 -26.09 13.07 77.58
CA TYR A 522 -26.72 13.69 76.43
C TYR A 522 -26.11 13.21 75.12
N TRP A 523 -24.80 13.38 74.94
CA TRP A 523 -24.13 12.96 73.70
C TRP A 523 -24.13 11.42 73.55
N GLN A 524 -24.00 10.66 74.64
CA GLN A 524 -24.15 9.20 74.58
C GLN A 524 -25.57 8.78 74.13
N ALA A 525 -26.60 9.55 74.48
CA ALA A 525 -27.94 9.29 73.99
C ALA A 525 -28.07 9.58 72.49
N ARG A 526 -27.31 10.53 71.94
CA ARG A 526 -27.22 10.77 70.49
C ARG A 526 -26.55 9.60 69.78
N GLU A 527 -25.44 9.09 70.33
CA GLU A 527 -24.76 7.89 69.80
C GLU A 527 -25.70 6.67 69.77
N GLU A 528 -26.48 6.46 70.83
CA GLU A 528 -27.49 5.40 70.87
C GLU A 528 -28.65 5.64 69.88
N ALA A 529 -29.03 6.90 69.66
CA ALA A 529 -30.10 7.27 68.76
C ALA A 529 -29.70 7.09 67.28
N VAL A 530 -28.46 7.40 66.90
CA VAL A 530 -28.01 7.13 65.53
C VAL A 530 -27.93 5.64 65.22
N ILE A 531 -27.56 4.82 66.21
CA ILE A 531 -27.58 3.37 66.05
C ILE A 531 -29.02 2.86 65.88
N ALA A 532 -30.03 3.49 66.48
CA ALA A 532 -31.43 3.16 66.19
C ALA A 532 -31.82 3.45 64.72
N SER A 533 -31.27 4.50 64.10
CA SER A 533 -31.43 4.73 62.66
C SER A 533 -30.73 3.66 61.82
N VAL A 534 -29.51 3.26 62.19
CA VAL A 534 -28.79 2.16 61.54
C VAL A 534 -29.59 0.86 61.62
N GLN A 535 -30.22 0.57 62.77
CA GLN A 535 -31.09 -0.60 62.95
C GLN A 535 -32.29 -0.61 62.00
N VAL A 536 -32.89 0.56 61.73
CA VAL A 536 -33.98 0.68 60.73
C VAL A 536 -33.46 0.40 59.32
N LEU A 537 -32.23 0.84 59.01
CA LEU A 537 -31.60 0.62 57.72
C LEU A 537 -31.23 -0.87 57.50
N THR A 538 -30.62 -1.51 58.49
CA THR A 538 -30.05 -2.87 58.33
C THR A 538 -30.99 -4.01 58.74
N GLY A 539 -32.01 -3.73 59.56
CA GLY A 539 -32.74 -4.74 60.32
C GLY A 539 -31.96 -5.25 61.54
N THR A 540 -32.50 -6.25 62.24
CA THR A 540 -31.85 -6.84 63.43
C THR A 540 -30.54 -7.52 63.08
N SER A 541 -29.46 -7.16 63.77
CA SER A 541 -28.13 -7.72 63.52
C SER A 541 -27.27 -7.70 64.79
N THR A 542 -26.01 -8.14 64.65
CA THR A 542 -25.03 -8.12 65.74
C THR A 542 -24.54 -6.68 65.97
N ASP A 543 -24.58 -6.23 67.22
CA ASP A 543 -24.05 -4.94 67.68
C ASP A 543 -22.79 -5.18 68.52
N THR A 544 -21.66 -4.66 68.09
CA THR A 544 -20.41 -4.70 68.87
C THR A 544 -19.76 -3.34 68.92
N SER A 545 -19.17 -3.01 70.07
CA SER A 545 -18.46 -1.75 70.27
C SER A 545 -17.05 -2.02 70.77
N LYS A 546 -16.07 -1.30 70.21
CA LYS A 546 -14.65 -1.46 70.54
C LYS A 546 -13.89 -0.15 70.35
N SER A 547 -12.76 -0.02 71.04
CA SER A 547 -11.81 1.08 70.79
C SER A 547 -10.82 0.62 69.72
N THR A 548 -10.85 1.28 68.57
CA THR A 548 -9.99 0.97 67.41
C THR A 548 -8.88 1.99 67.30
N THR A 549 -7.66 1.51 67.06
CA THR A 549 -6.50 2.38 66.81
C THR A 549 -6.40 2.65 65.32
N ILE A 550 -6.59 3.89 64.92
CA ILE A 550 -6.46 4.36 63.54
C ILE A 550 -5.15 5.11 63.41
N CYS A 551 -4.34 4.72 62.43
CA CYS A 551 -3.05 5.33 62.17
C CYS A 551 -2.97 5.86 60.75
N TYR A 552 -2.24 6.96 60.57
CA TYR A 552 -1.78 7.40 59.26
C TYR A 552 -0.26 7.65 59.31
N THR A 553 0.40 7.57 58.15
CA THR A 553 1.85 7.77 58.06
C THR A 553 2.15 9.14 57.47
N GLY A 554 2.69 10.04 58.32
CA GLY A 554 3.36 11.27 57.89
C GLY A 554 4.87 11.04 57.78
N THR A 555 5.68 11.89 58.42
CA THR A 555 7.11 11.63 58.66
C THR A 555 7.35 10.51 59.69
N SER A 556 6.34 10.22 60.52
CA SER A 556 6.28 9.10 61.45
C SER A 556 4.81 8.67 61.63
N PRO A 557 4.52 7.44 62.10
CA PRO A 557 3.16 7.01 62.36
C PRO A 557 2.52 7.85 63.47
N VAL A 558 1.36 8.43 63.19
CA VAL A 558 0.49 9.07 64.18
C VAL A 558 -0.76 8.23 64.31
N CYS A 559 -1.16 7.91 65.55
CA CYS A 559 -2.24 6.98 65.83
C CYS A 559 -3.20 7.52 66.89
N HIS A 560 -4.49 7.35 66.66
CA HIS A 560 -5.56 7.76 67.57
C HIS A 560 -6.46 6.59 67.91
N LYS A 561 -6.94 6.54 69.16
CA LYS A 561 -7.98 5.60 69.57
C LYS A 561 -9.34 6.24 69.38
N ILE A 562 -10.20 5.59 68.62
CA ILE A 562 -11.54 6.08 68.27
C ILE A 562 -12.55 4.98 68.59
N LEU A 563 -13.73 5.36 69.05
CA LEU A 563 -14.80 4.39 69.27
C LEU A 563 -15.34 3.93 67.92
N GLU A 564 -15.31 2.62 67.71
CA GLU A 564 -15.94 1.94 66.58
C GLU A 564 -17.14 1.14 67.10
N ARG A 565 -18.24 1.20 66.34
CA ARG A 565 -19.43 0.39 66.57
C ARG A 565 -19.84 -0.30 65.28
N ASP A 566 -19.73 -1.62 65.29
CA ASP A 566 -20.11 -2.48 64.18
C ASP A 566 -21.55 -2.93 64.38
N TYR A 567 -22.41 -2.67 63.39
CA TYR A 567 -23.78 -3.14 63.38
C TYR A 567 -24.10 -3.81 62.04
N GLY A 568 -24.13 -5.14 62.03
CA GLY A 568 -24.28 -5.92 60.79
C GLY A 568 -23.15 -5.63 59.78
N THR A 569 -23.50 -5.13 58.59
CA THR A 569 -22.52 -4.72 57.56
C THR A 569 -22.30 -3.21 57.56
N THR A 570 -22.52 -2.54 58.69
CA THR A 570 -22.23 -1.12 58.86
C THR A 570 -21.19 -0.94 59.96
N VAL A 571 -20.35 0.07 59.80
CA VAL A 571 -19.33 0.48 60.78
C VAL A 571 -19.56 1.94 61.08
N THR A 572 -19.68 2.31 62.36
CA THR A 572 -19.84 3.70 62.80
C THR A 572 -18.66 4.11 63.69
N PHE A 573 -17.97 5.18 63.32
CA PHE A 573 -16.93 5.80 64.14
C PHE A 573 -17.46 7.05 64.82
N PHE A 574 -17.23 7.14 66.13
CA PHE A 574 -17.52 8.33 66.93
C PHE A 574 -16.19 8.97 67.35
N MET A 575 -15.86 10.10 66.73
CA MET A 575 -14.63 10.84 67.05
C MET A 575 -14.78 11.73 68.29
N ARG A 576 -16.02 12.03 68.68
CA ARG A 576 -16.39 12.70 69.95
C ARG A 576 -15.71 14.06 70.13
N LEU A 577 -15.51 14.81 69.06
CA LEU A 577 -14.96 16.16 69.17
C LEU A 577 -16.00 17.14 69.75
N PRO A 578 -15.57 18.19 70.46
CA PRO A 578 -16.44 19.25 70.94
C PRO A 578 -17.33 19.84 69.85
N ASP A 579 -18.62 19.98 70.15
CA ASP A 579 -19.59 20.71 69.35
C ASP A 579 -19.19 22.19 69.23
N GLY A 580 -19.22 22.71 68.00
CA GLY A 580 -18.79 24.07 67.68
C GLY A 580 -19.81 25.15 68.04
N ASN A 581 -21.03 24.78 68.43
CA ASN A 581 -22.21 25.62 68.36
C ASN A 581 -22.47 26.12 66.91
N SER A 582 -23.59 26.79 66.67
CA SER A 582 -23.91 27.29 65.32
C SER A 582 -22.91 28.32 64.76
N ASP A 583 -22.08 28.94 65.62
CA ASP A 583 -21.13 29.99 65.28
C ASP A 583 -19.65 29.58 65.40
N GLY A 584 -19.35 28.30 65.66
CA GLY A 584 -17.99 27.80 65.87
C GLY A 584 -17.32 28.27 67.17
N GLY A 585 -18.08 28.93 68.05
CA GLY A 585 -17.61 29.43 69.34
C GLY A 585 -17.31 28.33 70.37
N GLY A 586 -17.95 27.17 70.25
CA GLY A 586 -17.90 26.07 71.21
C GLY A 586 -18.54 26.41 72.56
N PHE A 587 -18.46 25.47 73.50
CA PHE A 587 -19.09 25.58 74.82
C PHE A 587 -18.08 25.68 75.97
N SER A 588 -18.47 26.30 77.07
CA SER A 588 -17.59 26.44 78.24
C SER A 588 -17.20 25.09 78.86
N SER A 589 -18.09 24.10 78.81
CA SER A 589 -17.87 22.74 79.29
C SER A 589 -16.78 21.99 78.52
N THR A 590 -16.55 22.36 77.25
CA THR A 590 -15.49 21.80 76.39
C THR A 590 -14.28 22.75 76.27
N GLY A 591 -14.23 23.80 77.10
CA GLY A 591 -13.16 24.79 77.06
C GLY A 591 -13.16 25.67 75.80
N PHE A 592 -14.32 25.82 75.16
CA PHE A 592 -14.52 26.55 73.90
C PHE A 592 -13.65 26.01 72.75
N GLN A 593 -13.30 24.72 72.81
CA GLN A 593 -12.69 24.03 71.68
C GLN A 593 -13.76 23.78 70.60
N SER A 594 -13.35 23.83 69.34
CA SER A 594 -14.20 23.55 68.18
C SER A 594 -13.34 23.14 66.99
N ILE A 595 -13.89 22.36 66.06
CA ILE A 595 -13.16 21.86 64.88
C ILE A 595 -12.76 22.99 63.93
N GLU A 596 -13.51 24.08 63.92
CA GLU A 596 -13.32 25.28 63.13
C GLU A 596 -12.12 26.08 63.65
N LYS A 597 -12.02 26.22 64.98
CA LYS A 597 -10.84 26.81 65.61
C LYS A 597 -9.59 25.97 65.35
N LEU A 598 -9.71 24.65 65.27
CA LEU A 598 -8.58 23.78 64.89
C LEU A 598 -8.20 23.98 63.42
N ARG A 599 -9.19 24.00 62.50
CA ARG A 599 -9.01 24.26 61.06
C ARG A 599 -8.29 25.58 60.82
N ASP A 600 -8.74 26.63 61.50
CA ASP A 600 -8.24 27.98 61.33
C ASP A 600 -6.99 28.27 62.18
N ALA A 601 -6.41 27.23 62.80
CA ALA A 601 -5.23 27.29 63.66
C ALA A 601 -5.34 28.25 64.85
N ALA A 602 -6.57 28.56 65.29
CA ALA A 602 -6.84 29.34 66.50
C ALA A 602 -6.59 28.53 67.78
N ILE A 603 -6.62 27.19 67.71
CA ILE A 603 -6.14 26.27 68.75
C ILE A 603 -5.13 25.28 68.15
N PRO A 604 -4.08 24.88 68.89
CA PRO A 604 -3.05 23.99 68.37
C PRO A 604 -3.46 22.51 68.37
N SER A 605 -4.45 22.15 69.17
CA SER A 605 -4.93 20.78 69.33
C SER A 605 -6.37 20.77 69.83
N ILE A 606 -7.09 19.68 69.56
CA ILE A 606 -8.43 19.44 70.08
C ILE A 606 -8.49 18.07 70.78
N ASN A 607 -9.21 17.99 71.89
CA ASN A 607 -9.39 16.74 72.63
C ASN A 607 -10.78 16.17 72.35
N ALA A 608 -10.89 14.85 72.20
CA ALA A 608 -12.19 14.19 72.32
C ALA A 608 -12.77 14.46 73.72
N ILE A 609 -14.07 14.68 73.84
CA ILE A 609 -14.71 15.10 75.11
C ILE A 609 -14.66 14.04 76.21
N ASP A 610 -14.38 12.78 75.85
CA ASP A 610 -14.14 11.67 76.77
C ASP A 610 -12.64 11.45 77.08
N ASN A 611 -11.76 12.32 76.56
CA ASN A 611 -10.30 12.24 76.63
C ASN A 611 -9.70 10.95 76.02
N SER A 612 -10.41 10.29 75.11
CA SER A 612 -9.92 9.08 74.42
C SER A 612 -8.71 9.37 73.52
N THR A 613 -8.61 10.57 72.97
CA THR A 613 -7.55 10.99 72.05
C THR A 613 -7.43 12.52 71.96
N THR A 614 -6.27 12.98 71.50
CA THR A 614 -5.97 14.39 71.18
C THR A 614 -5.48 14.46 69.74
N TYR A 615 -6.04 15.36 68.94
CA TYR A 615 -5.59 15.64 67.58
C TYR A 615 -4.78 16.94 67.57
N ASN A 616 -3.53 16.86 67.11
CA ASN A 616 -2.54 17.93 67.13
C ASN A 616 -2.55 18.69 65.79
N GLY A 617 -3.50 19.61 65.65
CA GLY A 617 -3.67 20.47 64.49
C GLY A 617 -4.62 19.89 63.43
N TRP A 618 -4.98 20.74 62.47
CA TRP A 618 -5.95 20.40 61.42
C TRP A 618 -5.54 19.19 60.57
N GLN A 619 -4.24 19.10 60.25
CA GLN A 619 -3.70 18.01 59.46
C GLN A 619 -3.82 16.65 60.13
N ASP A 620 -3.63 16.62 61.45
CA ASP A 620 -3.76 15.40 62.23
C ASP A 620 -5.18 14.85 62.16
N LEU A 621 -6.16 15.74 62.30
CA LEU A 621 -7.57 15.38 62.26
C LEU A 621 -7.99 14.84 60.89
N TYR A 622 -7.74 15.59 59.80
CA TYR A 622 -8.21 15.14 58.49
C TYR A 622 -7.47 13.89 58.02
N LEU A 623 -6.17 13.74 58.31
CA LEU A 623 -5.44 12.51 57.97
C LEU A 623 -5.93 11.31 58.77
N THR A 624 -6.39 11.51 60.00
CA THR A 624 -7.02 10.43 60.76
C THR A 624 -8.31 9.96 60.12
N VAL A 625 -9.19 10.88 59.67
CA VAL A 625 -10.40 10.50 58.93
C VAL A 625 -10.05 9.77 57.63
N GLY A 626 -9.05 10.22 56.88
CA GLY A 626 -8.53 9.47 55.73
C GLY A 626 -8.00 8.08 56.10
N GLY A 627 -7.37 7.95 57.28
CA GLY A 627 -6.95 6.68 57.87
C GLY A 627 -8.13 5.76 58.20
N ILE A 628 -9.23 6.30 58.74
CA ILE A 628 -10.47 5.52 58.94
C ILE A 628 -10.93 4.98 57.59
N ILE A 629 -11.12 5.84 56.58
CA ILE A 629 -11.64 5.41 55.27
C ILE A 629 -10.74 4.33 54.66
N THR A 630 -9.43 4.54 54.61
CA THR A 630 -8.46 3.59 54.01
C THR A 630 -8.30 2.29 54.79
N THR A 631 -8.68 2.24 56.07
CA THR A 631 -8.65 1.00 56.87
C THR A 631 -9.74 0.03 56.41
N PHE A 632 -10.86 0.54 55.91
CA PHE A 632 -12.05 -0.27 55.60
C PHE A 632 -12.34 -0.33 54.10
N ALA A 633 -12.29 0.82 53.43
CA ALA A 633 -12.68 0.99 52.05
C ALA A 633 -11.48 0.98 51.10
N GLY A 634 -11.66 0.37 49.93
CA GLY A 634 -10.64 0.32 48.87
C GLY A 634 -10.29 1.72 48.36
N SER A 635 -9.02 1.97 48.08
CA SER A 635 -8.55 3.24 47.51
C SER A 635 -8.79 3.30 46.00
N ASP A 636 -10.03 3.13 45.57
CA ASP A 636 -10.44 3.06 44.17
C ASP A 636 -11.86 3.66 43.95
N PRO A 637 -12.27 3.90 42.69
CA PRO A 637 -13.53 4.57 42.39
C PRO A 637 -14.80 3.82 42.79
N SER A 638 -14.72 2.54 43.16
CA SER A 638 -15.88 1.77 43.64
C SER A 638 -16.31 2.15 45.06
N THR A 639 -15.49 2.91 45.79
CA THR A 639 -15.86 3.52 47.07
C THR A 639 -16.43 4.91 46.85
N SER A 640 -17.58 5.23 47.46
CA SER A 640 -18.14 6.58 47.52
C SER A 640 -17.86 7.24 48.87
N VAL A 641 -17.47 8.52 48.85
CA VAL A 641 -17.30 9.35 50.04
C VAL A 641 -18.27 10.52 49.99
N ASN A 642 -19.19 10.53 50.96
CA ASN A 642 -20.35 11.42 51.04
C ASN A 642 -20.16 12.38 52.21
N ALA A 643 -20.29 13.69 51.96
CA ALA A 643 -20.05 14.74 52.96
C ALA A 643 -20.88 16.01 52.69
N PRO A 644 -21.00 16.95 53.66
CA PRO A 644 -21.60 18.26 53.43
C PRO A 644 -20.87 19.04 52.34
N ASP A 645 -21.61 19.78 51.51
CA ASP A 645 -21.04 20.52 50.38
C ASP A 645 -20.10 21.63 50.85
N PHE A 646 -18.86 21.62 50.38
CA PHE A 646 -17.87 22.63 50.75
C PHE A 646 -18.11 23.99 50.08
N ASP A 647 -19.01 24.10 49.10
CA ASP A 647 -19.37 25.37 48.48
C ASP A 647 -20.24 26.22 49.42
N ARG A 648 -19.63 27.28 49.96
CA ARG A 648 -20.27 28.19 50.92
C ARG A 648 -21.49 28.93 50.36
N GLY A 649 -21.54 29.19 49.05
CA GLY A 649 -22.71 29.81 48.44
C GLY A 649 -23.89 28.85 48.35
N ARG A 650 -23.62 27.55 48.21
CA ARG A 650 -24.66 26.51 48.17
C ARG A 650 -25.15 26.14 49.58
N GLN A 651 -24.25 26.15 50.57
CA GLN A 651 -24.58 25.88 51.97
C GLN A 651 -25.07 27.08 52.77
N SER A 652 -25.00 28.29 52.25
CA SER A 652 -25.73 29.40 52.89
C SER A 652 -27.23 29.19 52.74
N PHE A 653 -28.08 29.80 53.58
CA PHE A 653 -29.54 29.78 53.39
C PHE A 653 -30.16 31.18 53.16
N GLU A 654 -31.23 31.20 52.37
CA GLU A 654 -32.00 32.36 51.93
C GLU A 654 -33.48 32.18 52.33
N ASN A 655 -33.80 32.33 53.61
CA ASN A 655 -35.17 32.36 54.13
C ASN A 655 -35.20 32.85 55.59
N MET A 656 -36.41 33.02 56.18
CA MET A 656 -36.60 33.38 57.60
C MET A 656 -35.90 34.69 58.03
N GLY A 657 -35.83 35.67 57.12
CA GLY A 657 -35.16 36.95 57.37
C GLY A 657 -33.64 36.91 57.21
N CYS A 658 -33.08 35.79 56.76
CA CYS A 658 -31.69 35.64 56.42
C CYS A 658 -31.50 35.60 54.89
N ASN A 659 -30.49 36.33 54.38
CA ASN A 659 -30.02 36.23 53.00
C ASN A 659 -28.50 35.97 53.02
N GLY A 660 -28.09 34.72 52.82
CA GLY A 660 -26.68 34.33 52.79
C GLY A 660 -26.05 34.03 54.15
N CYS A 661 -26.83 33.62 55.17
CA CYS A 661 -26.25 33.14 56.43
C CYS A 661 -25.60 31.79 56.18
N ALA A 662 -24.43 31.60 56.77
CA ALA A 662 -23.72 30.34 56.74
C ALA A 662 -24.54 29.23 57.42
N ASP A 663 -24.34 28.01 56.95
CA ASP A 663 -24.64 26.82 57.74
C ASP A 663 -23.85 26.82 59.05
N HIS A 664 -24.16 25.91 59.96
CA HIS A 664 -23.39 25.68 61.17
C HIS A 664 -21.91 25.43 60.81
N LEU A 665 -21.01 26.10 61.54
CA LEU A 665 -19.62 26.18 61.13
C LEU A 665 -18.90 24.82 61.24
N ASP A 666 -19.40 23.92 62.07
CA ASP A 666 -18.90 22.56 62.25
C ASP A 666 -19.24 21.69 61.04
N HIS A 667 -20.44 21.81 60.47
CA HIS A 667 -20.80 21.19 59.20
C HIS A 667 -19.85 21.66 58.08
N LEU A 668 -19.59 22.97 58.02
CA LEU A 668 -18.67 23.56 57.05
C LEU A 668 -17.21 23.11 57.27
N ALA A 669 -16.79 22.92 58.52
CA ALA A 669 -15.47 22.38 58.81
C ALA A 669 -15.37 20.89 58.47
N VAL A 670 -16.42 20.08 58.68
CA VAL A 670 -16.46 18.70 58.19
C VAL A 670 -16.40 18.66 56.66
N ALA A 671 -17.09 19.56 55.96
CA ALA A 671 -16.95 19.70 54.51
C ALA A 671 -15.49 19.95 54.08
N ASP A 672 -14.79 20.86 54.76
CA ASP A 672 -13.37 21.15 54.49
C ASP A 672 -12.46 19.97 54.84
N LEU A 673 -12.77 19.26 55.93
CA LEU A 673 -12.04 18.08 56.37
C LEU A 673 -12.08 17.02 55.28
N VAL A 674 -13.28 16.68 54.80
CA VAL A 674 -13.45 15.69 53.75
C VAL A 674 -12.88 16.20 52.43
N TYR A 675 -12.96 17.51 52.15
CA TYR A 675 -12.33 18.10 50.97
C TYR A 675 -10.82 17.85 50.99
N ASN A 676 -10.16 18.09 52.13
CA ASN A 676 -8.72 17.85 52.29
C ASN A 676 -8.35 16.37 52.12
N VAL A 677 -9.20 15.45 52.59
CA VAL A 677 -8.97 14.00 52.48
C VAL A 677 -9.19 13.48 51.07
N THR A 678 -10.16 14.04 50.35
CA THR A 678 -10.60 13.54 49.06
C THR A 678 -9.98 14.35 47.90
N ILE A 679 -10.48 15.55 47.64
CA ILE A 679 -10.06 16.42 46.53
C ILE A 679 -8.65 16.94 46.77
N GLY A 680 -8.35 17.48 47.96
CA GLY A 680 -7.06 18.05 48.31
C GLY A 680 -5.89 17.06 48.22
N ARG A 681 -6.18 15.75 48.32
CA ARG A 681 -5.21 14.66 48.19
C ARG A 681 -5.34 13.85 46.91
N SER A 682 -6.22 14.24 45.99
CA SER A 682 -6.48 13.52 44.73
C SER A 682 -6.81 12.03 44.95
N ALA A 683 -7.63 11.73 45.96
CA ALA A 683 -8.03 10.37 46.25
C ALA A 683 -8.87 9.77 45.11
N ALA A 684 -8.73 8.46 44.89
CA ALA A 684 -9.38 7.73 43.80
C ALA A 684 -10.89 7.49 44.01
N TRP A 685 -11.41 7.79 45.20
CA TRP A 685 -12.81 7.59 45.55
C TRP A 685 -13.77 8.46 44.73
N SER A 686 -14.96 7.94 44.48
CA SER A 686 -16.09 8.75 44.04
C SER A 686 -16.58 9.63 45.20
N ARG A 687 -17.16 10.80 44.90
CA ARG A 687 -17.47 11.82 45.92
C ARG A 687 -18.83 12.44 45.67
N GLU A 688 -19.64 12.52 46.71
CA GLU A 688 -20.93 13.22 46.68
C GLU A 688 -21.02 14.26 47.80
N TRP A 689 -21.46 15.46 47.43
CA TRP A 689 -21.46 16.63 48.29
C TRP A 689 -22.89 17.10 48.51
N TYR A 690 -23.38 16.99 49.74
CA TYR A 690 -24.79 17.15 50.12
C TYR A 690 -25.10 18.53 50.68
N ILE A 691 -26.28 19.06 50.36
CA ILE A 691 -26.79 20.30 50.93
C ILE A 691 -27.46 19.99 52.27
N ASP A 692 -27.11 20.75 53.31
CA ASP A 692 -27.56 20.52 54.68
C ASP A 692 -28.76 21.42 55.03
N TYR A 693 -28.63 22.32 56.00
CA TYR A 693 -29.72 23.11 56.56
C TYR A 693 -30.55 23.95 55.57
N PRO A 694 -30.01 24.45 54.42
CA PRO A 694 -30.83 25.15 53.44
C PRO A 694 -32.07 24.36 53.01
N ILE A 695 -31.99 23.02 52.93
CA ILE A 695 -33.15 22.19 52.55
C ILE A 695 -34.23 22.20 53.64
N CYS A 696 -33.84 22.23 54.91
CA CYS A 696 -34.74 22.25 56.05
C CYS A 696 -35.43 23.61 56.26
N PHE A 697 -34.75 24.70 55.90
CA PHE A 697 -35.33 26.05 55.87
C PHE A 697 -36.21 26.33 54.64
N ALA A 698 -36.45 25.32 53.80
CA ALA A 698 -37.22 25.44 52.56
C ALA A 698 -36.73 26.59 51.67
N ASP A 699 -35.42 26.72 51.56
CA ASP A 699 -34.78 27.67 50.66
C ASP A 699 -35.30 27.51 49.24
N SER A 700 -35.63 28.63 48.59
CA SER A 700 -36.23 28.63 47.26
C SER A 700 -35.34 28.00 46.18
N ARG A 701 -34.02 27.93 46.41
CA ARG A 701 -33.05 27.29 45.52
C ARG A 701 -33.16 25.75 45.53
N TYR A 702 -33.75 25.19 46.59
CA TYR A 702 -33.91 23.75 46.81
C TYR A 702 -35.40 23.39 46.96
N PRO A 703 -36.18 23.36 45.86
CA PRO A 703 -37.58 22.94 45.91
C PRO A 703 -37.75 21.49 46.40
N VAL A 704 -38.98 21.07 46.68
CA VAL A 704 -39.26 19.67 47.04
C VAL A 704 -38.87 18.75 45.87
N ASN A 705 -38.09 17.70 46.15
CA ASN A 705 -37.64 16.74 45.14
C ASN A 705 -37.80 15.26 45.53
N MET A 706 -38.32 14.97 46.71
CA MET A 706 -38.58 13.59 47.14
C MET A 706 -39.99 13.11 46.77
N ASP A 707 -40.09 11.86 46.34
CA ASP A 707 -41.36 11.15 46.25
C ASP A 707 -41.85 10.66 47.63
N ALA A 708 -43.05 10.09 47.67
CA ALA A 708 -43.67 9.63 48.92
C ALA A 708 -42.88 8.50 49.61
N THR A 709 -42.23 7.63 48.85
CA THR A 709 -41.45 6.50 49.38
C THR A 709 -40.13 6.99 49.96
N GLN A 710 -39.44 7.88 49.24
CA GLN A 710 -38.20 8.52 49.68
C GLN A 710 -38.43 9.35 50.94
N TYR A 711 -39.48 10.18 50.95
CA TYR A 711 -39.92 10.93 52.12
C TYR A 711 -40.14 10.00 53.33
N GLN A 712 -40.88 8.91 53.15
CA GLN A 712 -41.20 8.00 54.24
C GLN A 712 -39.94 7.28 54.75
N THR A 713 -39.05 6.88 53.85
CA THR A 713 -37.77 6.24 54.19
C THR A 713 -36.92 7.15 55.07
N LYS A 714 -36.73 8.39 54.62
CA LYS A 714 -35.97 9.42 55.34
C LYS A 714 -36.58 9.74 56.69
N LYS A 715 -37.90 9.96 56.72
CA LYS A 715 -38.65 10.21 57.96
C LYS A 715 -38.52 9.04 58.94
N ASN A 716 -38.61 7.80 58.48
CA ASN A 716 -38.49 6.63 59.36
C ASN A 716 -37.12 6.55 60.03
N LEU A 717 -36.03 6.83 59.30
CA LEU A 717 -34.67 6.86 59.85
C LEU A 717 -34.53 7.91 60.95
N PHE A 718 -35.01 9.13 60.70
CA PHE A 718 -34.95 10.21 61.69
C PHE A 718 -35.90 9.96 62.87
N MET A 719 -37.11 9.43 62.66
CA MET A 719 -38.02 9.13 63.75
C MET A 719 -37.46 8.05 64.68
N ALA A 720 -36.72 7.07 64.17
CA ALA A 720 -36.02 6.11 65.01
C ALA A 720 -34.94 6.76 65.88
N TYR A 721 -34.20 7.72 65.33
CA TYR A 721 -33.29 8.57 66.11
C TYR A 721 -34.06 9.32 67.20
N ASN A 722 -35.08 10.10 66.82
CA ASN A 722 -35.88 10.92 67.73
C ASN A 722 -36.49 10.10 68.86
N ASP A 723 -37.09 8.95 68.55
CA ASP A 723 -37.79 8.12 69.53
C ASP A 723 -36.82 7.51 70.54
N ARG A 724 -35.65 7.05 70.07
CA ARG A 724 -34.59 6.55 70.95
C ARG A 724 -34.01 7.65 71.82
N PHE A 725 -33.72 8.81 71.22
CA PHE A 725 -33.19 9.97 71.94
C PHE A 725 -34.18 10.47 73.01
N LYS A 726 -35.46 10.57 72.66
CA LYS A 726 -36.56 10.92 73.57
C LYS A 726 -36.70 9.92 74.71
N ALA A 727 -36.57 8.62 74.44
CA ALA A 727 -36.64 7.60 75.48
C ALA A 727 -35.50 7.72 76.51
N LEU A 728 -34.32 8.18 76.08
CA LEU A 728 -33.14 8.32 76.94
C LEU A 728 -33.06 9.67 77.66
N THR A 729 -33.56 10.74 77.04
CA THR A 729 -33.37 12.13 77.54
C THR A 729 -34.67 12.84 77.93
N GLY A 730 -35.82 12.32 77.48
CA GLY A 730 -37.11 13.00 77.55
C GLY A 730 -37.31 14.10 76.51
N VAL A 731 -36.31 14.37 75.65
CA VAL A 731 -36.35 15.43 74.64
C VAL A 731 -36.92 14.89 73.32
N ASP A 732 -38.03 15.46 72.88
CA ASP A 732 -38.64 15.16 71.57
C ASP A 732 -38.20 16.22 70.55
N THR A 733 -37.14 15.93 69.78
CA THR A 733 -36.56 16.87 68.81
C THR A 733 -37.54 17.17 67.69
N TYR A 734 -38.30 16.17 67.23
CA TYR A 734 -39.33 16.35 66.22
C TYR A 734 -40.43 17.32 66.68
N ALA A 735 -40.96 17.13 67.89
CA ALA A 735 -42.03 17.97 68.42
C ALA A 735 -41.62 19.43 68.66
N GLN A 736 -40.33 19.72 68.84
CA GLN A 736 -39.84 21.08 69.01
C GLN A 736 -39.94 21.91 67.73
N GLN A 737 -39.69 21.32 66.55
CA GLN A 737 -39.70 22.03 65.27
C GLN A 737 -40.30 21.21 64.11
N PRO A 738 -41.59 20.82 64.17
CA PRO A 738 -42.17 19.90 63.19
C PRO A 738 -42.09 20.41 61.75
N THR A 739 -42.29 21.71 61.52
CA THR A 739 -42.22 22.29 60.16
C THR A 739 -40.81 22.21 59.57
N PHE A 740 -39.78 22.41 60.39
CA PHE A 740 -38.38 22.33 59.98
C PHE A 740 -38.04 20.90 59.52
N TRP A 741 -38.36 19.91 60.36
CA TRP A 741 -38.11 18.51 60.04
C TRP A 741 -38.89 18.02 58.82
N GLU A 742 -40.16 18.40 58.71
CA GLU A 742 -40.99 18.08 57.54
C GLU A 742 -40.47 18.70 56.24
N ASN A 743 -39.74 19.82 56.31
CA ASN A 743 -39.06 20.38 55.15
C ASN A 743 -37.80 19.59 54.79
N CYS A 744 -37.00 19.16 55.77
CA CYS A 744 -35.85 18.28 55.54
C CYS A 744 -36.28 16.99 54.86
N PHE A 745 -37.36 16.35 55.33
CA PHE A 745 -37.79 15.04 54.83
C PHE A 745 -38.29 15.04 53.38
N LYS A 746 -38.53 16.21 52.80
CA LYS A 746 -39.03 16.36 51.43
C LYS A 746 -37.92 16.66 50.43
N ARG A 747 -36.67 16.77 50.88
CA ARG A 747 -35.56 17.30 50.11
C ARG A 747 -34.27 16.55 50.36
N GLU A 748 -33.48 16.36 49.31
CA GLU A 748 -32.07 15.95 49.37
C GLU A 748 -31.42 16.46 48.09
N TYR A 749 -30.34 17.21 48.23
CA TYR A 749 -29.62 17.75 47.09
C TYR A 749 -28.16 17.42 47.27
N PHE A 750 -27.55 16.88 46.22
CA PHE A 750 -26.13 16.61 46.20
C PHE A 750 -25.55 16.85 44.81
N ARG A 751 -24.22 16.89 44.73
CA ARG A 751 -23.47 16.91 43.47
C ARG A 751 -22.28 15.97 43.54
N THR A 752 -21.95 15.35 42.41
CA THR A 752 -20.72 14.59 42.24
C THR A 752 -19.62 15.53 41.76
N VAL A 753 -18.42 15.45 42.35
CA VAL A 753 -17.27 16.34 42.05
C VAL A 753 -16.00 15.57 41.72
#